data_AF-A0A953RRR8-F1
#
_entry.id   AF-A0A953RRR8-F1
#
_cell.length_a   1.000
_cell.length_b   1.000
_cell.length_c   1.000
_cell.angle_alpha   90.00
_cell.angle_beta   90.00
_cell.angle_gamma   90.00
#
_symmetry.space_group_name_H-M   'P 1'
#
loop_
_entity.id
_entity.type
_entity.pdbx_description
1 polymer ?
#
loop_
_entity_poly.entity_id
_entity_poly.type
_entity_poly.pdbx_seq_one_letter_code
_entity_poly.pdbx_strand_id
1 'polypeptide(L)'
;MEALERHQGHFYNWYDTQSLKPLQPTYISTVDSGNLAGHLLTLRPGLLALPDHKILGARLFDGLSDTLRILVDTAGGAASAQLAQFQEDLAFASDSRPATLTAARWCLDRLVKSAAEVARVFEAEPESQAKGWALSLARQCQSALDELVFLAPWVLLTAFPNRFSDFRGIDDIPTLYGLTRLEGELLPAIEHRLISEAEPEEREWLDELQQRITDASQRAKARIAAIDRLALQSSEFARMEYDFLFDKARHLLAIGYNVDERRLDSSYYDLLASEARLCCFVAIAQGQLPQEIWFALGRLLTTAEGEPVLLSWSGSMFEYLMPLLVMPTYEDTLLDQTYKAAVEEQIAYGRRRGVPWGMSESGYNMVDVHLNYQYRAFGVPGLGLKRGLSDDLVIAPYASALALMVAPEEACLNLQRLAAEGLDGEYGFYEAIDYTPSRLPRGQSSAVVRSFMAHHQGMSLLSLAYLLLDRPMQKRFESDPLFQATTLLLQERVPKASAFYWHAAEHSDIRTAPTGLETPMRVFSSPDTPIPEVQLLSNGRYHVMITNAGGGYSRWKDIAVTRWREDSTCDNWGTFCYLRDVASGEFWSTAYQPTLKGTENYEAIFSEARAEFRCRDHQFDTHTEIAVSPEDDIELRRITITNRSRIRRAIDVTSYAEVVLASSAADALHPAFSNLFVQTEILRQQRAILCTRRPRSLGEHTPWMLHLMAVHGAEIGDVSYETDRMRFIGRGNTVADPEAMRGAALSGSEGSVLDPIVAIRYRITLDPGELATINIVSGIGETRDVCLGLVEKYHDRRLADRVFNLAWTHSQVVLQQLNATEADAQLYGHLASAVIYANSALRADVSVLRKNRRGQSGLWGYAISGDLPIVLLRIGDPAHIDLVRQIVQAHAYWRLKGLAVDLVIWNEDYVGYRQLLNEQIMGLIAAGLEANVADRPGGIFVRPADQISNEDRILF
;
A
#
# COMPACT_ATOMS: atom_id res chain seq x y z
N MET A 1 13.15 -18.58 -15.64
CA MET A 1 11.91 -19.11 -16.25
C MET A 1 11.91 -20.63 -16.32
N GLU A 2 12.96 -21.29 -16.81
CA GLU A 2 12.99 -22.77 -16.93
C GLU A 2 12.76 -23.52 -15.61
N ALA A 3 13.31 -23.00 -14.50
CA ALA A 3 13.14 -23.57 -13.17
C ALA A 3 11.76 -23.31 -12.52
N LEU A 4 10.90 -22.50 -13.15
CA LEU A 4 9.57 -22.20 -12.61
C LEU A 4 8.61 -23.34 -12.95
N GLU A 5 7.85 -23.75 -11.94
CA GLU A 5 6.76 -24.70 -12.12
C GLU A 5 5.66 -24.10 -13.01
N ARG A 6 5.05 -24.94 -13.85
CA ARG A 6 4.09 -24.54 -14.88
C ARG A 6 2.93 -25.53 -14.93
N HIS A 7 1.78 -25.08 -15.40
CA HIS A 7 0.61 -25.91 -15.64
C HIS A 7 0.24 -25.86 -17.13
N GLN A 8 0.35 -26.99 -17.83
CA GLN A 8 0.04 -27.07 -19.28
C GLN A 8 0.73 -25.97 -20.13
N GLY A 9 1.99 -25.68 -19.79
CA GLY A 9 2.80 -24.64 -20.43
C GLY A 9 2.61 -23.23 -19.86
N HIS A 10 1.52 -22.97 -19.11
CA HIS A 10 1.26 -21.68 -18.48
C HIS A 10 2.13 -21.46 -17.23
N PHE A 11 2.59 -20.23 -17.06
CA PHE A 11 3.16 -19.76 -15.79
C PHE A 11 2.05 -19.35 -14.83
N TYR A 12 2.25 -19.57 -13.54
CA TYR A 12 1.35 -19.08 -12.50
C TYR A 12 1.50 -17.57 -12.34
N ASN A 13 0.45 -16.91 -11.86
CA ASN A 13 0.45 -15.46 -11.67
C ASN A 13 1.46 -14.98 -10.63
N TRP A 14 1.76 -15.80 -9.61
CA TRP A 14 2.59 -15.39 -8.49
C TRP A 14 3.63 -16.45 -8.13
N TYR A 15 4.88 -16.00 -8.01
CA TYR A 15 6.01 -16.79 -7.54
C TYR A 15 6.76 -16.02 -6.46
N ASP A 16 7.28 -16.74 -5.47
CA ASP A 16 8.27 -16.19 -4.55
C ASP A 16 9.60 -15.99 -5.31
N THR A 17 10.12 -14.76 -5.32
CA THR A 17 11.27 -14.41 -6.18
C THR A 17 12.60 -14.99 -5.70
N GLN A 18 12.68 -15.52 -4.47
CA GLN A 18 13.89 -16.12 -3.92
C GLN A 18 13.90 -17.64 -4.09
N SER A 19 12.81 -18.30 -3.70
CA SER A 19 12.66 -19.75 -3.75
C SER A 19 12.16 -20.27 -5.10
N LEU A 20 11.62 -19.37 -5.95
CA LEU A 20 11.04 -19.68 -7.26
C LEU A 20 9.79 -20.59 -7.19
N LYS A 21 9.22 -20.77 -5.99
CA LYS A 21 8.02 -21.59 -5.78
C LYS A 21 6.75 -20.81 -6.09
N PRO A 22 5.70 -21.46 -6.64
CA PRO A 22 4.40 -20.83 -6.81
C PRO A 22 3.82 -20.39 -5.47
N LEU A 23 3.22 -19.19 -5.46
CA LEU A 23 2.45 -18.70 -4.31
C LEU A 23 0.99 -19.16 -4.42
N GLN A 24 0.37 -19.37 -3.28
CA GLN A 24 -1.03 -19.80 -3.18
C GLN A 24 -1.96 -18.59 -3.17
N PRO A 25 -3.10 -18.62 -3.91
CA PRO A 25 -3.56 -19.73 -4.74
C PRO A 25 -2.78 -19.85 -6.06
N THR A 26 -2.57 -21.09 -6.53
CA THR A 26 -1.97 -21.33 -7.85
C THR A 26 -2.99 -21.01 -8.95
N TYR A 27 -2.82 -19.82 -9.53
CA TYR A 27 -3.76 -19.24 -10.48
C TYR A 27 -3.09 -18.98 -11.82
N ILE A 28 -3.84 -19.24 -12.89
CA ILE A 28 -3.45 -18.93 -14.27
C ILE A 28 -4.38 -17.84 -14.80
N SER A 29 -3.84 -16.69 -15.13
CA SER A 29 -4.50 -15.63 -15.89
C SER A 29 -4.35 -15.88 -17.39
N THR A 30 -5.48 -15.90 -18.10
CA THR A 30 -5.50 -16.02 -19.57
C THR A 30 -4.74 -14.87 -20.22
N VAL A 31 -4.96 -13.65 -19.72
CA VAL A 31 -4.38 -12.43 -20.26
C VAL A 31 -2.88 -12.38 -20.07
N ASP A 32 -2.38 -12.72 -18.88
CA ASP A 32 -0.94 -12.71 -18.59
C ASP A 32 -0.21 -13.76 -19.42
N SER A 33 -0.83 -14.92 -19.60
CA SER A 33 -0.34 -16.00 -20.46
C SER A 33 -0.20 -15.54 -21.91
N GLY A 34 -1.27 -14.94 -22.47
CA GLY A 34 -1.26 -14.43 -23.84
C GLY A 34 -0.30 -13.28 -24.06
N ASN A 35 -0.23 -12.36 -23.10
CA ASN A 35 0.70 -11.22 -23.13
C ASN A 35 2.14 -11.71 -23.13
N LEU A 36 2.48 -12.65 -22.23
CA LEU A 36 3.81 -13.25 -22.18
C LEU A 36 4.16 -13.96 -23.49
N ALA A 37 3.24 -14.78 -24.03
CA ALA A 37 3.46 -15.48 -25.30
C ALA A 37 3.70 -14.50 -26.47
N GLY A 38 2.89 -13.45 -26.59
CA GLY A 38 3.05 -12.42 -27.62
C GLY A 38 4.39 -11.69 -27.54
N HIS A 39 4.82 -11.33 -26.32
CA HIS A 39 6.11 -10.66 -26.12
C HIS A 39 7.31 -11.58 -26.35
N LEU A 40 7.23 -12.85 -25.95
CA LEU A 40 8.29 -13.84 -26.22
C LEU A 40 8.47 -14.11 -27.71
N LEU A 41 7.35 -14.21 -28.46
CA LEU A 41 7.40 -14.36 -29.92
C LEU A 41 7.92 -13.09 -30.61
N THR A 42 7.68 -11.91 -30.04
CA THR A 42 8.27 -10.65 -30.52
C THR A 42 9.75 -10.52 -30.17
N LEU A 43 10.18 -11.05 -29.03
CA LEU A 43 11.58 -11.07 -28.60
C LEU A 43 12.43 -11.95 -29.53
N ARG A 44 11.89 -13.07 -30.01
CA ARG A 44 12.62 -14.03 -30.85
C ARG A 44 13.23 -13.38 -32.11
N PRO A 45 12.50 -12.70 -33.00
CA PRO A 45 13.11 -11.98 -34.14
C PRO A 45 14.15 -10.96 -33.71
N GLY A 46 13.96 -10.29 -32.55
CA GLY A 46 14.93 -9.37 -31.99
C GLY A 46 16.25 -10.05 -31.62
N LEU A 47 16.20 -11.25 -31.02
CA LEU A 47 17.38 -12.07 -30.73
C LEU A 47 18.06 -12.52 -32.03
N LEU A 48 17.28 -13.03 -32.99
CA LEU A 48 17.80 -13.56 -34.27
C LEU A 48 18.45 -12.48 -35.14
N ALA A 49 18.13 -11.20 -34.94
CA ALA A 49 18.77 -10.08 -35.65
C ALA A 49 20.11 -9.65 -35.02
N LEU A 50 20.39 -9.99 -33.76
CA LEU A 50 21.63 -9.56 -33.07
C LEU A 50 22.92 -10.00 -33.77
N PRO A 51 23.04 -11.21 -34.34
CA PRO A 51 24.25 -11.63 -35.03
C PRO A 51 24.65 -10.78 -36.24
N ASP A 52 23.69 -10.10 -36.86
CA ASP A 52 23.89 -9.21 -38.01
C ASP A 52 24.32 -7.79 -37.61
N HIS A 53 24.27 -7.46 -36.32
CA HIS A 53 24.75 -6.16 -35.84
C HIS A 53 26.27 -6.16 -35.69
N LYS A 54 26.89 -4.99 -35.89
CA LYS A 54 28.31 -4.77 -35.60
C LYS A 54 28.60 -5.00 -34.11
N ILE A 55 29.76 -5.55 -33.80
CA ILE A 55 30.18 -5.83 -32.42
C ILE A 55 30.37 -4.58 -31.57
N LEU A 56 30.58 -3.43 -32.22
CA LEU A 56 30.52 -2.11 -31.60
C LEU A 56 29.21 -1.44 -32.00
N GLY A 57 28.37 -1.13 -31.01
CA GLY A 57 27.08 -0.48 -31.24
C GLY A 57 27.24 0.93 -31.80
N ALA A 58 26.41 1.28 -32.79
CA ALA A 58 26.47 2.59 -33.46
C ALA A 58 26.18 3.79 -32.53
N ARG A 59 25.55 3.55 -31.37
CA ARG A 59 25.14 4.57 -30.39
C ARG A 59 25.88 4.45 -29.06
N LEU A 60 27.01 3.75 -29.03
CA LEU A 60 27.77 3.53 -27.81
C LEU A 60 28.17 4.85 -27.15
N PHE A 61 28.77 5.76 -27.91
CA PHE A 61 29.22 7.06 -27.41
C PHE A 61 28.05 8.01 -27.10
N ASP A 62 26.95 7.93 -27.85
CA ASP A 62 25.71 8.67 -27.55
C ASP A 62 25.18 8.25 -26.17
N GLY A 63 25.15 6.95 -25.86
CA GLY A 63 24.72 6.44 -24.56
C GLY A 63 25.63 6.86 -23.40
N LEU A 64 26.96 6.91 -23.62
CA LEU A 64 27.90 7.47 -22.65
C LEU A 64 27.65 8.97 -22.44
N SER A 65 27.26 9.69 -23.50
CA SER A 65 26.94 11.12 -23.43
C SER A 65 25.67 11.38 -22.62
N ASP A 66 24.67 10.51 -22.73
CA ASP A 66 23.46 10.58 -21.91
C ASP A 66 23.78 10.38 -20.42
N THR A 67 24.56 9.36 -20.07
CA THR A 67 25.01 9.13 -18.68
C THR A 67 25.83 10.31 -18.15
N LEU A 68 26.71 10.89 -18.98
CA LEU A 68 27.50 12.06 -18.61
C LEU A 68 26.63 13.29 -18.36
N ARG A 69 25.60 13.53 -19.17
CA ARG A 69 24.66 14.64 -18.98
C ARG A 69 23.95 14.53 -17.63
N ILE A 70 23.47 13.34 -17.27
CA ILE A 70 22.83 13.10 -15.96
C ILE A 70 23.82 13.34 -14.81
N LEU A 71 25.07 12.90 -14.97
CA LEU A 71 26.12 13.17 -13.97
C LEU A 71 26.37 14.67 -13.79
N VAL A 72 26.43 15.45 -14.88
CA VAL A 72 26.63 16.91 -14.83
C VAL A 72 25.45 17.60 -14.11
N ASP A 73 24.23 17.19 -14.44
CA ASP A 73 23.01 17.74 -13.84
C ASP A 73 22.95 17.45 -12.33
N THR A 74 23.24 16.21 -11.93
CA THR A 74 23.24 15.79 -10.52
C THR A 74 24.40 16.37 -9.70
N ALA A 75 25.51 16.74 -10.34
CA ALA A 75 26.64 17.43 -9.70
C ALA A 75 26.41 18.95 -9.53
N GLY A 76 25.23 19.47 -9.89
CA GLY A 76 24.89 20.89 -9.73
C GLY A 76 25.65 21.84 -10.67
N GLY A 77 26.15 21.34 -11.80
CA GLY A 77 26.83 22.14 -12.83
C GLY A 77 28.25 22.61 -12.48
N ALA A 78 28.79 22.30 -11.30
CA ALA A 78 30.18 22.60 -10.95
C ALA A 78 31.12 21.56 -11.59
N ALA A 79 31.67 21.88 -12.77
CA ALA A 79 32.59 20.98 -13.47
C ALA A 79 33.96 20.94 -12.78
N SER A 80 34.34 19.78 -12.25
CA SER A 80 35.73 19.49 -11.91
C SER A 80 36.57 19.45 -13.19
N ALA A 81 37.88 19.73 -13.10
CA ALA A 81 38.78 19.66 -14.25
C ALA A 81 38.77 18.26 -14.89
N GLN A 82 38.58 17.22 -14.08
CA GLN A 82 38.47 15.83 -14.52
C GLN A 82 37.18 15.58 -15.31
N LEU A 83 36.05 16.16 -14.89
CA LEU A 83 34.79 16.05 -15.60
C LEU A 83 34.84 16.76 -16.96
N ALA A 84 35.46 17.95 -17.02
CA ALA A 84 35.70 18.66 -18.27
C ALA A 84 36.62 17.86 -19.22
N GLN A 85 37.67 17.23 -18.71
CA GLN A 85 38.53 16.36 -19.53
C GLN A 85 37.77 15.18 -20.11
N PHE A 86 36.91 14.52 -19.31
CA PHE A 86 36.07 13.43 -19.82
C PHE A 86 35.09 13.91 -20.89
N GLN A 87 34.50 15.10 -20.72
CA GLN A 87 33.63 15.72 -21.74
C GLN A 87 34.37 15.92 -23.08
N GLU A 88 35.60 16.42 -23.04
CA GLU A 88 36.43 16.59 -24.24
C GLU A 88 36.82 15.24 -24.88
N ASP A 89 37.18 14.26 -24.06
CA ASP A 89 37.50 12.90 -24.51
C ASP A 89 36.32 12.25 -25.22
N LEU A 90 35.11 12.40 -24.65
CA LEU A 90 33.90 11.86 -25.21
C LEU A 90 33.44 12.61 -26.45
N ALA A 91 33.52 13.94 -26.45
CA ALA A 91 33.22 14.75 -27.64
C ALA A 91 34.12 14.34 -28.82
N PHE A 92 35.43 14.16 -28.57
CA PHE A 92 36.35 13.66 -29.59
C PHE A 92 35.95 12.27 -30.11
N ALA A 93 35.60 11.34 -29.23
CA ALA A 93 35.19 9.98 -29.62
C ALA A 93 33.87 10.00 -30.43
N SER A 94 32.91 10.82 -30.03
CA SER A 94 31.61 10.99 -30.70
C SER A 94 31.75 11.65 -32.07
N ASP A 95 32.62 12.67 -32.20
CA ASP A 95 32.85 13.38 -33.46
C ASP A 95 33.67 12.56 -34.45
N SER A 96 34.69 11.86 -33.96
CA SER A 96 35.57 11.03 -34.80
C SER A 96 34.88 9.76 -35.34
N ARG A 97 33.81 9.29 -34.67
CA ARG A 97 33.05 8.07 -35.02
C ARG A 97 33.97 6.95 -35.48
N PRO A 98 34.76 6.34 -34.57
CA PRO A 98 35.83 5.43 -34.94
C PRO A 98 35.32 4.33 -35.86
N ALA A 99 35.81 4.35 -37.10
CA ALA A 99 35.40 3.40 -38.15
C ALA A 99 36.14 2.06 -38.05
N THR A 100 37.20 2.00 -37.25
CA THR A 100 38.08 0.84 -37.11
C THR A 100 38.21 0.39 -35.65
N LEU A 101 38.55 -0.88 -35.45
CA LEU A 101 38.70 -1.49 -34.12
C LEU A 101 39.82 -0.82 -33.31
N THR A 102 40.93 -0.49 -33.97
CA THR A 102 42.07 0.19 -33.33
C THR A 102 41.68 1.59 -32.88
N ALA A 103 40.97 2.36 -33.72
CA ALA A 103 40.49 3.69 -33.36
C ALA A 103 39.45 3.63 -32.22
N ALA A 104 38.54 2.65 -32.26
CA ALA A 104 37.51 2.46 -31.23
C ALA A 104 38.13 2.10 -29.88
N ARG A 105 39.10 1.17 -29.87
CA ARG A 105 39.86 0.82 -28.68
C ARG A 105 40.56 2.03 -28.10
N TRP A 106 41.29 2.80 -28.93
CA TRP A 106 42.02 3.97 -28.46
C TRP A 106 41.10 4.99 -27.78
N CYS A 107 39.92 5.23 -28.35
CA CYS A 107 38.91 6.10 -27.74
C CYS A 107 38.42 5.54 -26.39
N LEU A 108 38.09 4.25 -26.32
CA LEU A 108 37.60 3.61 -25.10
C LEU A 108 38.66 3.54 -23.99
N ASP A 109 39.92 3.23 -24.33
CA ASP A 109 41.05 3.23 -23.38
C ASP A 109 41.23 4.62 -22.73
N ARG A 110 41.08 5.68 -23.53
CA ARG A 110 41.13 7.06 -23.04
C ARG A 110 39.93 7.38 -22.13
N LEU A 111 38.72 7.02 -22.55
CA LEU A 111 37.49 7.21 -21.77
C LEU A 111 37.49 6.45 -20.44
N VAL A 112 37.96 5.20 -20.42
CA VAL A 112 38.08 4.41 -19.18
C VAL A 112 39.00 5.10 -18.18
N LYS A 113 40.14 5.60 -18.64
CA LYS A 113 41.10 6.32 -17.78
C LYS A 113 40.49 7.60 -17.23
N SER A 114 39.87 8.44 -18.07
CA SER A 114 39.25 9.69 -17.59
C SER A 114 38.02 9.43 -16.72
N ALA A 115 37.20 8.41 -17.00
CA ALA A 115 36.05 8.05 -16.16
C ALA A 115 36.47 7.57 -14.76
N ALA A 116 37.59 6.85 -14.65
CA ALA A 116 38.13 6.43 -13.35
C ALA A 116 38.58 7.63 -12.50
N GLU A 117 39.19 8.64 -13.11
CA GLU A 117 39.54 9.88 -12.42
C GLU A 117 38.29 10.68 -12.01
N VAL A 118 37.25 10.72 -12.87
CA VAL A 118 35.95 11.32 -12.51
C VAL A 118 35.33 10.61 -11.30
N ALA A 119 35.31 9.27 -11.29
CA ALA A 119 34.77 8.50 -10.17
C ALA A 119 35.48 8.81 -8.84
N ARG A 120 36.82 8.96 -8.85
CA ARG A 120 37.61 9.32 -7.65
C ARG A 120 37.24 10.69 -7.08
N VAL A 121 36.88 11.67 -7.92
CA VAL A 121 36.47 13.01 -7.46
C VAL A 121 35.24 12.91 -6.54
N PHE A 122 34.31 12.00 -6.84
CA PHE A 122 33.06 11.84 -6.10
C PHE A 122 33.14 10.79 -4.96
N GLU A 123 34.32 10.22 -4.66
CA GLU A 123 34.48 9.24 -3.57
C GLU A 123 34.26 9.84 -2.18
N ALA A 124 34.56 11.13 -2.01
CA ALA A 124 34.50 11.84 -0.72
C ALA A 124 33.06 12.13 -0.23
N GLU A 125 32.03 11.91 -1.05
CA GLU A 125 30.62 12.17 -0.71
C GLU A 125 29.84 10.84 -0.69
N PRO A 126 29.77 10.15 0.46
CA PRO A 126 29.27 8.77 0.52
C PRO A 126 27.79 8.59 0.16
N GLU A 127 26.97 9.65 0.08
CA GLU A 127 25.52 9.59 -0.15
C GLU A 127 25.02 10.47 -1.33
N SER A 128 25.91 10.88 -2.24
CA SER A 128 25.53 11.75 -3.37
C SER A 128 25.05 10.96 -4.61
N GLN A 129 23.95 11.38 -5.25
CA GLN A 129 23.50 10.82 -6.53
C GLN A 129 24.56 10.93 -7.63
N ALA A 130 25.37 12.00 -7.61
CA ALA A 130 26.47 12.20 -8.55
C ALA A 130 27.52 11.07 -8.45
N LYS A 131 27.78 10.55 -7.25
CA LYS A 131 28.67 9.39 -7.07
C LYS A 131 28.11 8.14 -7.77
N GLY A 132 26.80 7.89 -7.63
CA GLY A 132 26.12 6.78 -8.30
C GLY A 132 26.24 6.83 -9.82
N TRP A 133 26.07 8.01 -10.40
CA TRP A 133 26.21 8.23 -11.84
C TRP A 133 27.67 8.18 -12.33
N ALA A 134 28.62 8.71 -11.55
CA ALA A 134 30.05 8.62 -11.87
C ALA A 134 30.54 7.16 -11.90
N LEU A 135 30.14 6.34 -10.92
CA LEU A 135 30.44 4.90 -10.90
C LEU A 135 29.75 4.16 -12.05
N SER A 136 28.53 4.58 -12.43
CA SER A 136 27.82 3.98 -13.56
C SER A 136 28.48 4.32 -14.89
N LEU A 137 28.94 5.56 -15.08
CA LEU A 137 29.70 5.99 -16.25
C LEU A 137 31.02 5.21 -16.38
N ALA A 138 31.79 5.10 -15.29
CA ALA A 138 33.03 4.33 -15.29
C ALA A 138 32.79 2.83 -15.61
N ARG A 139 31.74 2.23 -15.03
CA ARG A 139 31.35 0.85 -15.35
C ARG A 139 30.93 0.67 -16.81
N GLN A 140 30.19 1.62 -17.38
CA GLN A 140 29.78 1.59 -18.80
C GLN A 140 31.00 1.67 -19.73
N CYS A 141 31.93 2.60 -19.49
CA CYS A 141 33.17 2.71 -20.27
C CYS A 141 33.99 1.41 -20.19
N GLN A 142 34.18 0.87 -18.98
CA GLN A 142 34.93 -0.37 -18.79
C GLN A 142 34.25 -1.55 -19.48
N SER A 143 32.93 -1.70 -19.31
CA SER A 143 32.17 -2.79 -19.94
C SER A 143 32.25 -2.74 -21.47
N ALA A 144 32.24 -1.54 -22.05
CA ALA A 144 32.38 -1.35 -23.49
C ALA A 144 33.77 -1.75 -24.00
N LEU A 145 34.84 -1.39 -23.27
CA LEU A 145 36.21 -1.80 -23.59
C LEU A 145 36.38 -3.31 -23.42
N ASP A 146 35.87 -3.88 -22.34
CA ASP A 146 35.95 -5.31 -22.04
C ASP A 146 35.23 -6.15 -23.11
N GLU A 147 34.04 -5.74 -23.56
CA GLU A 147 33.32 -6.44 -24.64
C GLU A 147 34.08 -6.35 -25.97
N LEU A 148 34.66 -5.19 -26.31
CA LEU A 148 35.49 -5.03 -27.52
C LEU A 148 36.71 -5.94 -27.48
N VAL A 149 37.44 -5.97 -26.37
CA VAL A 149 38.63 -6.80 -26.17
C VAL A 149 38.26 -8.30 -26.11
N PHE A 150 37.09 -8.63 -25.55
CA PHE A 150 36.60 -9.99 -25.51
C PHE A 150 36.28 -10.51 -26.91
N LEU A 151 35.62 -9.72 -27.76
CA LEU A 151 35.21 -10.11 -29.11
C LEU A 151 36.31 -9.96 -30.16
N ALA A 152 37.24 -9.02 -29.99
CA ALA A 152 38.35 -8.75 -30.90
C ALA A 152 39.70 -8.71 -30.18
N PRO A 153 40.17 -9.80 -29.53
CA PRO A 153 41.34 -9.79 -28.66
C PRO A 153 42.66 -9.45 -29.36
N TRP A 154 42.75 -9.56 -30.69
CA TRP A 154 43.95 -9.18 -31.45
C TRP A 154 44.21 -7.68 -31.43
N VAL A 155 43.23 -6.84 -31.07
CA VAL A 155 43.45 -5.40 -30.86
C VAL A 155 44.50 -5.14 -29.79
N LEU A 156 44.75 -6.11 -28.88
CA LEU A 156 45.75 -6.07 -27.81
C LEU A 156 47.19 -6.21 -28.29
N LEU A 157 47.41 -6.76 -29.49
CA LEU A 157 48.75 -7.00 -30.01
C LEU A 157 49.48 -5.69 -30.26
N THR A 158 50.72 -5.59 -29.79
CA THR A 158 51.60 -4.46 -30.11
C THR A 158 51.93 -4.49 -31.60
N ALA A 159 51.79 -3.36 -32.28
CA ALA A 159 52.00 -3.30 -33.73
C ALA A 159 53.50 -3.44 -34.09
N PHE A 160 53.85 -4.41 -34.95
CA PHE A 160 55.10 -4.37 -35.72
C PHE A 160 54.85 -3.66 -37.07
N PRO A 161 55.60 -2.62 -37.49
CA PRO A 161 55.07 -1.61 -38.43
C PRO A 161 55.22 -1.96 -39.92
N ASN A 162 54.30 -1.39 -40.73
CA ASN A 162 54.32 -1.22 -42.20
C ASN A 162 53.94 -2.39 -43.15
N ARG A 163 53.63 -3.61 -42.69
CA ARG A 163 53.15 -4.70 -43.58
C ARG A 163 51.70 -5.19 -43.35
N PHE A 164 50.90 -4.46 -42.56
CA PHE A 164 49.49 -4.76 -42.32
C PHE A 164 48.55 -4.49 -43.52
N SER A 165 49.05 -3.87 -44.59
CA SER A 165 48.31 -3.69 -45.83
C SER A 165 47.86 -5.00 -46.50
N ASP A 166 48.48 -6.13 -46.11
CA ASP A 166 48.26 -7.43 -46.74
C ASP A 166 46.99 -8.14 -46.22
N PHE A 167 46.54 -7.84 -44.99
CA PHE A 167 45.34 -8.42 -44.38
C PHE A 167 44.17 -7.43 -44.43
N ARG A 168 43.46 -7.40 -45.56
CA ARG A 168 42.29 -6.52 -45.74
C ARG A 168 41.20 -6.86 -44.72
N GLY A 169 40.64 -5.82 -44.09
CA GLY A 169 39.45 -5.93 -43.22
C GLY A 169 39.72 -6.35 -41.77
N ILE A 170 40.98 -6.56 -41.36
CA ILE A 170 41.31 -6.96 -39.99
C ILE A 170 41.06 -5.85 -38.94
N ASP A 171 41.06 -4.59 -39.37
CA ASP A 171 40.77 -3.42 -38.53
C ASP A 171 39.33 -2.92 -38.72
N ASP A 172 38.55 -3.49 -39.66
CA ASP A 172 37.13 -3.15 -39.81
C ASP A 172 36.35 -3.62 -38.58
N ILE A 173 35.25 -2.95 -38.25
CA ILE A 173 34.36 -3.38 -37.16
C ILE A 173 33.37 -4.42 -37.72
N PRO A 174 33.54 -5.73 -37.42
CA PRO A 174 32.74 -6.79 -38.00
C PRO A 174 31.40 -6.95 -37.27
N THR A 175 30.49 -7.73 -37.86
CA THR A 175 29.34 -8.30 -37.15
C THR A 175 29.75 -9.57 -36.40
N LEU A 176 28.87 -10.13 -35.55
CA LEU A 176 29.16 -11.44 -34.93
C LEU A 176 29.34 -12.53 -36.00
N TYR A 177 28.50 -12.55 -37.04
CA TYR A 177 28.74 -13.45 -38.19
C TYR A 177 30.06 -13.13 -38.90
N GLY A 178 30.41 -11.86 -39.06
CA GLY A 178 31.70 -11.43 -39.60
C GLY A 178 32.87 -12.05 -38.84
N LEU A 179 32.86 -12.01 -37.50
CA LEU A 179 33.89 -12.64 -36.67
C LEU A 179 34.04 -14.14 -36.91
N THR A 180 32.94 -14.87 -37.12
CA THR A 180 33.01 -16.32 -37.40
C THR A 180 33.66 -16.63 -38.75
N ARG A 181 33.63 -15.68 -39.69
CA ARG A 181 34.22 -15.82 -41.04
C ARG A 181 35.69 -15.43 -41.10
N LEU A 182 36.15 -14.56 -40.19
CA LEU A 182 37.55 -14.12 -40.13
C LEU A 182 38.52 -15.29 -40.04
N GLU A 183 38.16 -16.35 -39.32
CA GLU A 183 38.93 -17.59 -39.24
C GLU A 183 39.20 -18.14 -40.65
N GLY A 184 38.17 -18.37 -41.46
CA GLY A 184 38.33 -18.90 -42.83
C GLY A 184 38.93 -17.91 -43.83
N GLU A 185 38.79 -16.60 -43.60
CA GLU A 185 39.27 -15.56 -44.51
C GLU A 185 40.74 -15.17 -44.26
N LEU A 186 41.19 -15.14 -43.00
CA LEU A 186 42.52 -14.65 -42.61
C LEU A 186 43.54 -15.76 -42.32
N LEU A 187 43.12 -16.93 -41.79
CA LEU A 187 44.05 -18.02 -41.47
C LEU A 187 44.91 -18.49 -42.66
N PRO A 188 44.34 -18.73 -43.87
CA PRO A 188 45.16 -19.20 -44.99
C PRO A 188 46.24 -18.21 -45.40
N ALA A 189 45.97 -16.90 -45.28
CA ALA A 189 46.93 -15.85 -45.58
C ALA A 189 48.04 -15.76 -44.51
N ILE A 190 47.70 -15.98 -43.23
CA ILE A 190 48.64 -16.04 -42.12
C ILE A 190 49.56 -17.27 -42.25
N GLU A 191 48.99 -18.45 -42.51
CA GLU A 191 49.74 -19.71 -42.71
C GLU A 191 50.70 -19.64 -43.89
N HIS A 192 50.26 -19.10 -45.03
CA HIS A 192 51.13 -18.90 -46.19
C HIS A 192 52.35 -18.03 -45.84
N ARG A 193 52.15 -17.00 -45.02
CA ARG A 193 53.20 -16.07 -44.61
C ARG A 193 54.15 -16.66 -43.57
N LEU A 194 53.64 -17.51 -42.67
CA LEU A 194 54.46 -18.28 -41.73
C LEU A 194 55.43 -19.24 -42.46
N ILE A 195 55.00 -19.79 -43.61
CA ILE A 195 55.80 -20.69 -44.45
C ILE A 195 56.85 -19.92 -45.29
N SER A 196 56.58 -18.67 -45.70
CA SER A 196 57.50 -17.85 -46.50
C SER A 196 58.46 -17.03 -45.63
N GLU A 197 59.76 -17.37 -45.56
CA GLU A 197 60.89 -16.62 -44.95
C GLU A 197 60.55 -15.48 -43.95
N ALA A 198 59.73 -15.76 -42.93
CA ALA A 198 59.42 -14.81 -41.86
C ALA A 198 60.55 -14.77 -40.82
N GLU A 199 60.94 -13.57 -40.39
CA GLU A 199 61.87 -13.36 -39.29
C GLU A 199 61.31 -13.95 -37.97
N PRO A 200 62.15 -14.38 -37.00
CA PRO A 200 61.68 -15.01 -35.76
C PRO A 200 60.62 -14.20 -35.00
N GLU A 201 60.80 -12.87 -34.91
CA GLU A 201 59.84 -11.95 -34.27
C GLU A 201 58.51 -11.83 -35.06
N GLU A 202 58.56 -11.89 -36.39
CA GLU A 202 57.35 -11.89 -37.24
C GLU A 202 56.56 -13.19 -37.07
N ARG A 203 57.24 -14.33 -36.88
CA ARG A 203 56.60 -15.62 -36.61
C ARG A 203 55.87 -15.65 -35.27
N GLU A 204 56.52 -15.22 -34.18
CA GLU A 204 55.89 -15.17 -32.86
C GLU A 204 54.62 -14.29 -32.87
N TRP A 205 54.69 -13.15 -33.55
CA TRP A 205 53.55 -12.25 -33.67
C TRP A 205 52.41 -12.84 -34.54
N LEU A 206 52.74 -13.49 -35.67
CA LEU A 206 51.75 -14.16 -36.52
C LEU A 206 51.09 -15.35 -35.84
N ASP A 207 51.84 -16.12 -35.05
CA ASP A 207 51.30 -17.22 -34.23
C ASP A 207 50.33 -16.69 -33.16
N GLU A 208 50.69 -15.58 -32.47
CA GLU A 208 49.78 -14.96 -31.51
C GLU A 208 48.53 -14.40 -32.22
N LEU A 209 48.68 -13.74 -33.37
CA LEU A 209 47.54 -13.27 -34.17
C LEU A 209 46.61 -14.43 -34.56
N GLN A 210 47.18 -15.54 -35.02
CA GLN A 210 46.46 -16.75 -35.39
C GLN A 210 45.58 -17.24 -34.23
N GLN A 211 46.18 -17.34 -33.05
CA GLN A 211 45.49 -17.77 -31.83
C GLN A 211 44.36 -16.81 -31.45
N ARG A 212 44.61 -15.49 -31.49
CA ARG A 212 43.63 -14.46 -31.11
C ARG A 212 42.43 -14.40 -32.07
N ILE A 213 42.65 -14.55 -33.38
CA ILE A 213 41.56 -14.64 -34.37
C ILE A 213 40.73 -15.90 -34.15
N THR A 214 41.38 -17.03 -33.86
CA THR A 214 40.71 -18.30 -33.55
C THR A 214 39.83 -18.17 -32.30
N ASP A 215 40.37 -17.59 -31.22
CA ASP A 215 39.63 -17.32 -29.98
C ASP A 215 38.40 -16.44 -30.24
N ALA A 216 38.54 -15.39 -31.04
CA ALA A 216 37.45 -14.49 -31.38
C ALA A 216 36.33 -15.19 -32.16
N SER A 217 36.69 -15.99 -33.17
CA SER A 217 35.74 -16.80 -33.94
C SER A 217 34.99 -17.77 -33.03
N GLN A 218 35.70 -18.45 -32.11
CA GLN A 218 35.08 -19.36 -31.14
C GLN A 218 34.13 -18.63 -30.18
N ARG A 219 34.53 -17.46 -29.64
CA ARG A 219 33.68 -16.63 -28.77
C ARG A 219 32.44 -16.14 -29.50
N ALA A 220 32.57 -15.70 -30.76
CA ALA A 220 31.45 -15.29 -31.60
C ALA A 220 30.49 -16.46 -31.86
N LYS A 221 31.00 -17.65 -32.23
CA LYS A 221 30.19 -18.87 -32.39
C LYS A 221 29.45 -19.23 -31.10
N ALA A 222 30.11 -19.14 -29.95
CA ALA A 222 29.48 -19.39 -28.65
C ALA A 222 28.36 -18.38 -28.34
N ARG A 223 28.58 -17.09 -28.65
CA ARG A 223 27.56 -16.04 -28.48
C ARG A 223 26.35 -16.27 -29.39
N ILE A 224 26.58 -16.60 -30.66
CA ILE A 224 25.51 -16.94 -31.62
C ILE A 224 24.73 -18.16 -31.13
N ALA A 225 25.41 -19.22 -30.70
CA ALA A 225 24.75 -20.40 -30.16
C ALA A 225 23.92 -20.11 -28.89
N ALA A 226 24.35 -19.16 -28.05
CA ALA A 226 23.56 -18.70 -26.90
C ALA A 226 22.32 -17.90 -27.35
N ILE A 227 22.46 -17.03 -28.34
CA ILE A 227 21.34 -16.28 -28.94
C ILE A 227 20.31 -17.25 -29.54
N ASP A 228 20.75 -18.23 -30.32
CA ASP A 228 19.87 -19.24 -30.93
C ASP A 228 19.14 -20.08 -29.87
N ARG A 229 19.84 -20.44 -28.77
CA ARG A 229 19.22 -21.13 -27.63
C ARG A 229 18.14 -20.28 -26.97
N LEU A 230 18.41 -19.00 -26.72
CA LEU A 230 17.43 -18.09 -26.13
C LEU A 230 16.22 -17.87 -27.06
N ALA A 231 16.45 -17.79 -28.37
CA ALA A 231 15.40 -17.68 -29.39
C ALA A 231 14.50 -18.94 -29.42
N LEU A 232 15.11 -20.12 -29.30
CA LEU A 232 14.40 -21.39 -29.17
C LEU A 232 13.59 -21.45 -27.87
N GLN A 233 14.21 -21.14 -26.73
CA GLN A 233 13.55 -21.13 -25.42
C GLN A 233 12.38 -20.14 -25.38
N SER A 234 12.52 -18.97 -26.01
CA SER A 234 11.42 -17.99 -26.13
C SER A 234 10.23 -18.59 -26.88
N SER A 235 10.48 -19.37 -27.94
CA SER A 235 9.43 -20.06 -28.70
C SER A 235 8.78 -21.19 -27.89
N GLU A 236 9.56 -21.93 -27.11
CA GLU A 236 9.06 -23.01 -26.25
C GLU A 236 8.21 -22.47 -25.10
N PHE A 237 8.64 -21.40 -24.44
CA PHE A 237 7.87 -20.75 -23.37
C PHE A 237 6.60 -20.05 -23.87
N ALA A 238 6.52 -19.71 -25.16
CA ALA A 238 5.30 -19.17 -25.78
C ALA A 238 4.28 -20.25 -26.16
N ARG A 239 4.58 -21.55 -26.00
CA ARG A 239 3.64 -22.65 -26.26
C ARG A 239 2.88 -22.99 -24.98
N MET A 240 1.62 -22.55 -24.91
CA MET A 240 0.70 -22.79 -23.79
C MET A 240 -0.59 -23.39 -24.33
N GLU A 241 -1.27 -24.27 -23.59
CA GLU A 241 -2.49 -24.96 -24.05
C GLU A 241 -3.76 -24.17 -23.71
N TYR A 242 -4.41 -23.55 -24.69
CA TYR A 242 -5.59 -22.71 -24.42
C TYR A 242 -6.92 -23.48 -24.29
N ASP A 243 -6.96 -24.76 -24.65
CA ASP A 243 -8.19 -25.55 -24.77
C ASP A 243 -9.03 -25.61 -23.48
N PHE A 244 -8.38 -25.68 -22.31
CA PHE A 244 -9.07 -25.75 -21.02
C PHE A 244 -9.61 -24.39 -20.56
N LEU A 245 -9.06 -23.28 -21.05
CA LEU A 245 -9.53 -21.92 -20.77
C LEU A 245 -10.66 -21.49 -21.72
N PHE A 246 -10.85 -22.23 -22.82
CA PHE A 246 -11.74 -21.86 -23.92
C PHE A 246 -13.14 -22.47 -23.79
N ASP A 247 -14.15 -21.61 -23.76
CA ASP A 247 -15.55 -22.01 -23.82
C ASP A 247 -16.00 -22.12 -25.29
N LYS A 248 -16.15 -23.36 -25.74
CA LYS A 248 -16.53 -23.69 -27.13
C LYS A 248 -17.94 -23.22 -27.51
N ALA A 249 -18.84 -23.03 -26.55
CA ALA A 249 -20.21 -22.60 -26.82
C ALA A 249 -20.29 -21.08 -26.98
N ARG A 250 -19.51 -20.34 -26.18
CA ARG A 250 -19.46 -18.88 -26.23
C ARG A 250 -18.44 -18.33 -27.22
N HIS A 251 -17.48 -19.16 -27.63
CA HIS A 251 -16.28 -18.74 -28.35
C HIS A 251 -15.48 -17.66 -27.59
N LEU A 252 -15.38 -17.78 -26.25
CA LEU A 252 -14.65 -16.85 -25.39
C LEU A 252 -13.69 -17.59 -24.47
N LEU A 253 -12.67 -16.90 -23.98
CA LEU A 253 -11.77 -17.40 -22.94
C LEU A 253 -12.25 -16.96 -21.56
N ALA A 254 -12.20 -17.87 -20.58
CA ALA A 254 -12.39 -17.52 -19.18
C ALA A 254 -11.30 -16.55 -18.70
N ILE A 255 -11.59 -15.77 -17.65
CA ILE A 255 -10.61 -14.81 -17.09
C ILE A 255 -9.36 -15.54 -16.61
N GLY A 256 -9.55 -16.66 -15.92
CA GLY A 256 -8.48 -17.54 -15.52
C GLY A 256 -8.96 -18.87 -14.94
N TYR A 257 -8.02 -19.58 -14.34
CA TYR A 257 -8.20 -20.93 -13.83
C TYR A 257 -7.46 -21.11 -12.51
N ASN A 258 -8.18 -21.57 -11.49
CA ASN A 258 -7.60 -21.97 -10.22
C ASN A 258 -7.18 -23.44 -10.31
N VAL A 259 -5.87 -23.68 -10.23
CA VAL A 259 -5.28 -25.01 -10.41
C VAL A 259 -5.50 -25.89 -9.18
N ASP A 260 -5.46 -25.31 -7.98
CA ASP A 260 -5.71 -26.02 -6.72
C ASP A 260 -7.16 -26.54 -6.65
N GLU A 261 -8.13 -25.71 -7.04
CA GLU A 261 -9.56 -26.04 -7.06
C GLU A 261 -9.99 -26.79 -8.33
N ARG A 262 -9.11 -26.85 -9.34
CA ARG A 262 -9.40 -27.35 -10.70
C ARG A 262 -10.66 -26.72 -11.31
N ARG A 263 -10.77 -25.41 -11.17
CA ARG A 263 -11.99 -24.66 -11.47
C ARG A 263 -11.69 -23.46 -12.37
N LEU A 264 -12.48 -23.33 -13.44
CA LEU A 264 -12.50 -22.14 -14.29
C LEU A 264 -13.28 -21.02 -13.61
N ASP A 265 -12.85 -19.79 -13.85
CA ASP A 265 -13.67 -18.64 -13.49
C ASP A 265 -14.97 -18.61 -14.30
N SER A 266 -16.03 -18.10 -13.68
CA SER A 266 -17.36 -17.98 -14.29
C SER A 266 -17.49 -16.80 -15.25
N SER A 267 -16.50 -15.91 -15.27
CA SER A 267 -16.46 -14.70 -16.08
C SER A 267 -15.49 -14.89 -17.25
N TYR A 268 -15.74 -14.15 -18.33
CA TYR A 268 -15.06 -14.31 -19.62
C TYR A 268 -14.57 -12.96 -20.14
N TYR A 269 -13.50 -12.98 -20.93
CA TYR A 269 -13.08 -11.80 -21.68
C TYR A 269 -13.94 -11.66 -22.94
N ASP A 270 -14.86 -10.70 -22.93
CA ASP A 270 -15.88 -10.53 -23.94
C ASP A 270 -15.84 -9.15 -24.64
N LEU A 271 -14.76 -8.38 -24.51
CA LEU A 271 -14.61 -7.05 -25.13
C LEU A 271 -13.34 -6.95 -25.98
N LEU A 272 -13.47 -6.31 -27.15
CA LEU A 272 -12.33 -6.07 -28.05
C LEU A 272 -11.38 -5.01 -27.49
N ALA A 273 -11.90 -3.99 -26.80
CA ALA A 273 -11.11 -3.01 -26.06
C ALA A 273 -10.64 -3.58 -24.71
N SER A 274 -9.82 -4.63 -24.79
CA SER A 274 -9.13 -5.22 -23.65
C SER A 274 -7.77 -5.75 -24.08
N GLU A 275 -6.88 -5.96 -23.12
CA GLU A 275 -5.60 -6.61 -23.31
C GLU A 275 -5.72 -8.08 -23.75
N ALA A 276 -6.86 -8.73 -23.47
CA ALA A 276 -7.15 -10.10 -23.89
C ALA A 276 -7.14 -10.29 -25.41
N ARG A 277 -7.27 -9.22 -26.20
CA ARG A 277 -7.17 -9.29 -27.66
C ARG A 277 -5.80 -9.79 -28.12
N LEU A 278 -4.70 -9.44 -27.42
CA LEU A 278 -3.38 -9.96 -27.76
C LEU A 278 -3.33 -11.48 -27.56
N CYS A 279 -3.89 -11.97 -26.45
CA CYS A 279 -4.03 -13.40 -26.20
C CYS A 279 -4.81 -14.11 -27.31
N CYS A 280 -5.97 -13.57 -27.69
CA CYS A 280 -6.80 -14.13 -28.76
C CYS A 280 -6.04 -14.15 -30.10
N PHE A 281 -5.36 -13.05 -30.44
CA PHE A 281 -4.57 -12.96 -31.67
C PHE A 281 -3.44 -14.01 -31.70
N VAL A 282 -2.68 -14.14 -30.61
CA VAL A 282 -1.56 -15.09 -30.51
C VAL A 282 -2.06 -16.53 -30.61
N ALA A 283 -3.15 -16.87 -29.91
CA ALA A 283 -3.71 -18.21 -29.93
C ALA A 283 -4.26 -18.60 -31.32
N ILE A 284 -4.86 -17.66 -32.05
CA ILE A 284 -5.26 -17.84 -33.46
C ILE A 284 -4.02 -18.03 -34.35
N ALA A 285 -3.01 -17.17 -34.19
CA ALA A 285 -1.80 -17.20 -35.02
C ALA A 285 -1.02 -18.50 -34.86
N GLN A 286 -1.00 -19.07 -33.65
CA GLN A 286 -0.42 -20.39 -33.37
C GLN A 286 -1.30 -21.56 -33.86
N GLY A 287 -2.52 -21.29 -34.36
CA GLY A 287 -3.48 -22.31 -34.80
C GLY A 287 -4.10 -23.12 -33.66
N GLN A 288 -4.03 -22.63 -32.42
CA GLN A 288 -4.58 -23.31 -31.25
C GLN A 288 -6.07 -23.02 -31.05
N LEU A 289 -6.52 -21.79 -31.38
CA LEU A 289 -7.92 -21.39 -31.28
C LEU A 289 -8.46 -20.95 -32.64
N PRO A 290 -9.77 -21.11 -32.88
CA PRO A 290 -10.38 -20.79 -34.16
C PRO A 290 -10.63 -19.27 -34.28
N GLN A 291 -10.68 -18.71 -35.50
CA GLN A 291 -10.76 -17.25 -35.72
C GLN A 291 -12.02 -16.59 -35.16
N GLU A 292 -13.09 -17.36 -34.96
CA GLU A 292 -14.39 -16.95 -34.44
C GLU A 292 -14.27 -16.26 -33.07
N ILE A 293 -13.27 -16.62 -32.25
CA ILE A 293 -13.01 -15.94 -30.96
C ILE A 293 -12.75 -14.45 -31.14
N TRP A 294 -12.04 -14.04 -32.19
CA TRP A 294 -11.76 -12.62 -32.44
C TRP A 294 -13.05 -11.83 -32.69
N PHE A 295 -14.02 -12.44 -33.37
CA PHE A 295 -15.30 -11.81 -33.70
C PHE A 295 -16.34 -11.98 -32.59
N ALA A 296 -16.14 -12.90 -31.65
CA ALA A 296 -16.97 -13.06 -30.45
C ALA A 296 -16.73 -11.94 -29.42
N LEU A 297 -15.55 -11.30 -29.44
CA LEU A 297 -15.29 -10.11 -28.61
C LEU A 297 -16.30 -8.99 -28.93
N GLY A 298 -16.80 -8.30 -27.93
CA GLY A 298 -17.80 -7.25 -28.07
C GLY A 298 -17.22 -5.99 -28.70
N ARG A 299 -17.94 -5.40 -29.66
CA ARG A 299 -17.68 -4.06 -30.23
C ARG A 299 -18.64 -3.03 -29.64
N LEU A 300 -18.70 -2.93 -28.32
CA LEU A 300 -19.55 -1.94 -27.66
C LEU A 300 -18.98 -0.55 -27.92
N LEU A 301 -19.75 0.30 -28.58
CA LEU A 301 -19.33 1.65 -28.98
C LEU A 301 -20.05 2.72 -28.17
N THR A 302 -19.29 3.70 -27.71
CA THR A 302 -19.77 4.99 -27.20
C THR A 302 -19.19 6.11 -28.05
N THR A 303 -19.61 7.35 -27.78
CA THR A 303 -19.07 8.56 -28.41
C THR A 303 -18.29 9.37 -27.39
N ALA A 304 -17.01 9.65 -27.67
CA ALA A 304 -16.19 10.62 -26.95
C ALA A 304 -15.93 11.81 -27.89
N GLU A 305 -16.37 13.02 -27.51
CA GLU A 305 -16.23 14.27 -28.31
C GLU A 305 -16.69 14.17 -29.78
N GLY A 306 -17.60 13.23 -30.10
CA GLY A 306 -18.15 13.03 -31.44
C GLY A 306 -17.51 11.89 -32.26
N GLU A 307 -16.43 11.29 -31.77
CA GLU A 307 -15.77 10.14 -32.40
C GLU A 307 -16.19 8.81 -31.72
N PRO A 308 -16.37 7.72 -32.49
CA PRO A 308 -16.68 6.39 -31.94
C PRO A 308 -15.46 5.80 -31.21
N VAL A 309 -15.69 5.35 -29.98
CA VAL A 309 -14.68 4.65 -29.15
C VAL A 309 -15.26 3.36 -28.62
N LEU A 310 -14.47 2.28 -28.65
CA LEU A 310 -14.85 1.03 -28.02
C LEU A 310 -14.81 1.17 -26.49
N LEU A 311 -15.82 0.64 -25.80
CA LEU A 311 -15.85 0.55 -24.34
C LEU A 311 -15.01 -0.63 -23.85
N SER A 312 -14.16 -0.37 -22.85
CA SER A 312 -13.47 -1.39 -22.06
C SER A 312 -14.20 -1.67 -20.75
N TRP A 313 -13.71 -2.62 -19.95
CA TRP A 313 -14.36 -2.92 -18.67
C TRP A 313 -14.10 -1.81 -17.66
N SER A 314 -12.84 -1.42 -17.48
CA SER A 314 -12.44 -0.44 -16.46
C SER A 314 -12.27 0.99 -16.98
N GLY A 315 -12.10 1.18 -18.28
CA GLY A 315 -11.77 2.47 -18.89
C GLY A 315 -10.31 2.89 -18.69
N SER A 316 -9.42 1.93 -18.39
CA SER A 316 -7.99 2.18 -18.11
C SER A 316 -7.20 2.40 -19.39
N MET A 317 -6.14 3.22 -19.34
CA MET A 317 -5.27 3.42 -20.50
C MET A 317 -4.56 2.13 -20.95
N PHE A 318 -4.25 1.25 -20.00
CA PHE A 318 -3.61 -0.04 -20.22
C PHE A 318 -4.43 -0.98 -21.12
N GLU A 319 -5.74 -1.14 -20.85
CA GLU A 319 -6.64 -1.98 -21.65
C GLU A 319 -6.57 -1.59 -23.14
N TYR A 320 -6.47 -0.29 -23.42
CA TYR A 320 -6.36 0.25 -24.77
C TYR A 320 -4.94 0.15 -25.33
N LEU A 321 -3.91 0.62 -24.63
CA LEU A 321 -2.61 0.90 -25.24
C LEU A 321 -1.54 -0.17 -24.98
N MET A 322 -1.68 -1.03 -23.98
CA MET A 322 -0.64 -2.04 -23.71
C MET A 322 -0.42 -2.97 -24.93
N PRO A 323 -1.45 -3.51 -25.61
CA PRO A 323 -1.20 -4.34 -26.78
C PRO A 323 -0.53 -3.60 -27.94
N LEU A 324 -0.70 -2.27 -28.04
CA LEU A 324 -0.07 -1.43 -29.08
C LEU A 324 1.47 -1.43 -28.98
N LEU A 325 2.04 -1.76 -27.82
CA LEU A 325 3.49 -1.87 -27.62
C LEU A 325 4.14 -2.84 -28.61
N VAL A 326 3.43 -3.92 -28.97
CA VAL A 326 3.94 -4.98 -29.86
C VAL A 326 3.02 -5.22 -31.06
N MET A 327 1.70 -5.10 -30.92
CA MET A 327 0.75 -5.30 -32.01
C MET A 327 0.68 -4.05 -32.90
N PRO A 328 0.85 -4.18 -34.22
CA PRO A 328 0.71 -3.05 -35.14
C PRO A 328 -0.73 -2.53 -35.19
N THR A 329 -0.86 -1.26 -35.55
CA THR A 329 -2.14 -0.60 -35.83
C THR A 329 -2.12 -0.03 -37.23
N TYR A 330 -3.29 0.10 -37.86
CA TYR A 330 -3.44 0.63 -39.22
C TYR A 330 -4.36 1.85 -39.19
N GLU A 331 -3.98 2.89 -39.92
CA GLU A 331 -4.78 4.13 -40.02
C GLU A 331 -6.22 3.84 -40.46
N ASP A 332 -7.16 4.61 -39.90
CA ASP A 332 -8.60 4.53 -40.21
C ASP A 332 -9.27 3.18 -39.88
N THR A 333 -8.65 2.38 -39.01
CA THR A 333 -9.27 1.18 -38.43
C THR A 333 -10.02 1.50 -37.14
N LEU A 334 -10.92 0.60 -36.75
CA LEU A 334 -11.69 0.72 -35.51
C LEU A 334 -10.79 0.83 -34.27
N LEU A 335 -9.70 0.06 -34.22
CA LEU A 335 -8.73 0.12 -33.11
C LEU A 335 -7.93 1.42 -33.12
N ASP A 336 -7.45 1.87 -34.28
CA ASP A 336 -6.72 3.14 -34.41
C ASP A 336 -7.55 4.34 -33.93
N GLN A 337 -8.81 4.41 -34.36
CA GLN A 337 -9.73 5.45 -33.91
C GLN A 337 -10.05 5.34 -32.41
N THR A 338 -10.21 4.11 -31.90
CA THR A 338 -10.43 3.88 -30.46
C THR A 338 -9.24 4.38 -29.63
N TYR A 339 -7.99 4.14 -30.06
CA TYR A 339 -6.81 4.59 -29.35
C TYR A 339 -6.73 6.13 -29.27
N LYS A 340 -6.99 6.80 -30.39
CA LYS A 340 -7.02 8.27 -30.47
C LYS A 340 -8.10 8.85 -29.55
N ALA A 341 -9.34 8.36 -29.68
CA ALA A 341 -10.47 8.82 -28.89
C ALA A 341 -10.32 8.55 -27.38
N ALA A 342 -9.76 7.39 -26.99
CA ALA A 342 -9.51 7.07 -25.58
C ALA A 342 -8.48 8.01 -24.94
N VAL A 343 -7.40 8.34 -25.67
CA VAL A 343 -6.38 9.30 -25.20
C VAL A 343 -6.95 10.72 -25.11
N GLU A 344 -7.72 11.15 -26.11
CA GLU A 344 -8.38 12.46 -26.10
C GLU A 344 -9.35 12.59 -24.91
N GLU A 345 -10.15 11.57 -24.63
CA GLU A 345 -11.09 11.57 -23.50
C GLU A 345 -10.35 11.59 -22.15
N GLN A 346 -9.23 10.88 -22.02
CA GLN A 346 -8.36 10.96 -20.84
C GLN A 346 -7.78 12.37 -20.63
N ILE A 347 -7.31 13.02 -21.70
CA ILE A 347 -6.84 14.41 -21.68
C ILE A 347 -7.97 15.35 -21.26
N ALA A 348 -9.15 15.20 -21.87
CA ALA A 348 -10.33 16.03 -21.59
C ALA A 348 -10.78 15.86 -20.14
N TYR A 349 -10.83 14.63 -19.62
CA TYR A 349 -11.20 14.36 -18.23
C TYR A 349 -10.21 14.96 -17.23
N GLY A 350 -8.90 14.82 -17.46
CA GLY A 350 -7.88 15.48 -16.62
C GLY A 350 -8.04 16.99 -16.58
N ARG A 351 -8.30 17.63 -17.75
CA ARG A 351 -8.60 19.07 -17.84
C ARG A 351 -9.87 19.45 -17.06
N ARG A 352 -10.95 18.67 -17.17
CA ARG A 352 -12.20 18.91 -16.44
C ARG A 352 -12.01 18.82 -14.92
N ARG A 353 -11.13 17.94 -14.45
CA ARG A 353 -10.82 17.73 -13.03
C ARG A 353 -9.71 18.64 -12.49
N GLY A 354 -9.02 19.37 -13.35
CA GLY A 354 -7.92 20.27 -12.97
C GLY A 354 -6.60 19.58 -12.61
N VAL A 355 -6.44 18.30 -12.93
CA VAL A 355 -5.26 17.47 -12.59
C VAL A 355 -4.53 17.01 -13.88
N PRO A 356 -3.33 16.42 -13.80
CA PRO A 356 -2.76 15.68 -14.92
C PRO A 356 -3.67 14.51 -15.36
N TRP A 357 -3.40 13.93 -16.53
CA TRP A 357 -4.15 12.77 -17.04
C TRP A 357 -3.28 11.50 -17.10
N GLY A 358 -3.89 10.34 -17.37
CA GLY A 358 -3.21 9.04 -17.36
C GLY A 358 -3.77 8.10 -16.29
N MET A 359 -5.09 7.94 -16.23
CA MET A 359 -5.73 6.97 -15.34
C MET A 359 -5.56 5.55 -15.90
N SER A 360 -4.99 4.67 -15.09
CA SER A 360 -4.82 3.26 -15.42
C SER A 360 -4.62 2.45 -14.14
N GLU A 361 -4.56 1.12 -14.24
CA GLU A 361 -4.17 0.19 -13.20
C GLU A 361 -2.87 0.64 -12.55
N SER A 362 -2.91 0.90 -11.24
CA SER A 362 -1.73 1.37 -10.53
C SER A 362 -1.84 1.10 -9.04
N GLY A 363 -0.71 1.31 -8.36
CA GLY A 363 -0.72 1.61 -6.93
C GLY A 363 -1.54 2.87 -6.63
N TYR A 364 -2.16 2.95 -5.47
CA TYR A 364 -2.89 4.13 -5.00
C TYR A 364 -2.66 4.37 -3.51
N ASN A 365 -3.12 5.50 -2.96
CA ASN A 365 -2.81 5.90 -1.58
C ASN A 365 -3.63 5.11 -0.54
N MET A 366 -3.39 3.81 -0.49
CA MET A 366 -3.95 2.83 0.42
C MET A 366 -2.92 1.72 0.60
N VAL A 367 -2.65 1.30 1.84
CA VAL A 367 -1.62 0.30 2.14
C VAL A 367 -2.21 -0.89 2.90
N ASP A 368 -1.63 -2.08 2.72
CA ASP A 368 -1.97 -3.26 3.54
C ASP A 368 -1.35 -3.19 4.95
N VAL A 369 -1.55 -4.26 5.73
CA VAL A 369 -0.96 -4.47 7.06
C VAL A 369 0.58 -4.45 7.08
N HIS A 370 1.23 -4.60 5.92
CA HIS A 370 2.68 -4.58 5.75
C HIS A 370 3.19 -3.26 5.15
N LEU A 371 2.32 -2.25 5.03
CA LEU A 371 2.62 -0.94 4.43
C LEU A 371 2.92 -1.00 2.92
N ASN A 372 2.46 -2.04 2.21
CA ASN A 372 2.54 -2.10 0.76
C ASN A 372 1.33 -1.41 0.13
N TYR A 373 1.59 -0.51 -0.83
CA TYR A 373 0.53 0.11 -1.61
C TYR A 373 -0.33 -0.95 -2.30
N GLN A 374 -1.64 -0.80 -2.17
CA GLN A 374 -2.61 -1.64 -2.86
C GLN A 374 -2.64 -1.29 -4.34
N TYR A 375 -2.92 -2.29 -5.18
CA TYR A 375 -2.96 -2.16 -6.64
C TYR A 375 -4.37 -2.46 -7.14
N ARG A 376 -4.91 -1.61 -8.03
CA ARG A 376 -6.21 -1.86 -8.68
C ARG A 376 -6.37 -1.11 -9.99
N ALA A 377 -7.39 -1.48 -10.77
CA ALA A 377 -7.78 -0.80 -11.99
C ALA A 377 -8.52 0.53 -11.75
N PHE A 378 -8.02 1.58 -12.41
CA PHE A 378 -8.64 2.92 -12.51
C PHE A 378 -8.89 3.26 -13.97
N GLY A 379 -9.93 4.03 -14.24
CA GLY A 379 -10.24 4.46 -15.59
C GLY A 379 -11.17 5.65 -15.62
N VAL A 380 -11.38 6.19 -16.82
CA VAL A 380 -12.16 7.41 -17.03
C VAL A 380 -13.65 7.08 -17.17
N PRO A 381 -14.56 7.77 -16.46
CA PRO A 381 -16.00 7.64 -16.67
C PRO A 381 -16.38 7.89 -18.13
N GLY A 382 -17.18 7.00 -18.71
CA GLY A 382 -17.55 7.06 -20.13
C GLY A 382 -16.69 6.20 -21.04
N LEU A 383 -15.50 5.74 -20.61
CA LEU A 383 -14.69 4.74 -21.33
C LEU A 383 -14.84 3.31 -20.77
N GLY A 384 -15.35 3.16 -19.55
CA GLY A 384 -15.50 1.86 -18.88
C GLY A 384 -16.94 1.51 -18.53
N LEU A 385 -17.25 0.21 -18.48
CA LEU A 385 -18.55 -0.33 -18.01
C LEU A 385 -18.67 -0.41 -16.48
N LYS A 386 -17.53 -0.43 -15.78
CA LYS A 386 -17.49 -0.49 -14.31
C LYS A 386 -18.20 0.73 -13.70
N ARG A 387 -19.05 0.50 -12.70
CA ARG A 387 -19.71 1.58 -11.94
C ARG A 387 -18.73 2.22 -10.95
N GLY A 388 -18.91 3.51 -10.64
CA GLY A 388 -18.10 4.23 -9.65
C GLY A 388 -16.73 4.68 -10.16
N LEU A 389 -16.49 4.72 -11.47
CA LEU A 389 -15.21 5.20 -12.03
C LEU A 389 -14.93 6.68 -11.70
N SER A 390 -15.97 7.46 -11.42
CA SER A 390 -15.88 8.88 -11.04
C SER A 390 -15.44 9.08 -9.59
N ASP A 391 -15.53 8.05 -8.75
CA ASP A 391 -15.21 8.09 -7.31
C ASP A 391 -13.71 8.15 -7.06
N ASP A 392 -12.91 7.76 -8.06
CA ASP A 392 -11.46 7.69 -7.98
C ASP A 392 -10.77 8.64 -8.96
N LEU A 393 -9.69 9.24 -8.50
CA LEU A 393 -8.85 10.11 -9.32
C LEU A 393 -7.38 9.80 -9.04
N VAL A 394 -6.88 8.73 -9.67
CA VAL A 394 -5.48 8.28 -9.54
C VAL A 394 -4.80 8.37 -10.90
N ILE A 395 -3.68 9.08 -10.97
CA ILE A 395 -2.94 9.31 -12.21
C ILE A 395 -1.62 8.56 -12.16
N ALA A 396 -1.38 7.71 -13.16
CA ALA A 396 -0.17 6.90 -13.28
C ALA A 396 0.71 7.43 -14.42
N PRO A 397 1.98 7.83 -14.16
CA PRO A 397 2.86 8.35 -15.19
C PRO A 397 3.10 7.38 -16.36
N TYR A 398 3.14 6.07 -16.10
CA TYR A 398 3.33 5.08 -17.17
C TYR A 398 2.18 5.08 -18.18
N ALA A 399 0.95 5.42 -17.77
CA ALA A 399 -0.20 5.55 -18.66
C ALA A 399 -0.04 6.75 -19.61
N SER A 400 0.54 7.84 -19.11
CA SER A 400 0.95 8.96 -19.97
C SER A 400 2.08 8.56 -20.91
N ALA A 401 3.02 7.73 -20.47
CA ALA A 401 4.08 7.21 -21.32
C ALA A 401 3.53 6.31 -22.43
N LEU A 402 2.55 5.45 -22.17
CA LEU A 402 1.86 4.65 -23.20
C LEU A 402 1.26 5.53 -24.30
N ALA A 403 0.70 6.68 -23.92
CA ALA A 403 0.09 7.62 -24.86
C ALA A 403 1.10 8.28 -25.82
N LEU A 404 2.42 8.15 -25.60
CA LEU A 404 3.44 8.59 -26.57
C LEU A 404 3.28 7.92 -27.94
N MET A 405 2.68 6.72 -27.99
CA MET A 405 2.42 5.98 -29.22
C MET A 405 1.26 6.56 -30.05
N VAL A 406 0.48 7.47 -29.48
CA VAL A 406 -0.75 8.02 -30.08
C VAL A 406 -0.70 9.54 -30.17
N ALA A 407 -0.43 10.22 -29.05
CA ALA A 407 -0.41 11.68 -28.91
C ALA A 407 0.92 12.12 -28.25
N PRO A 408 2.03 12.09 -29.00
CA PRO A 408 3.38 12.25 -28.43
C PRO A 408 3.62 13.61 -27.79
N GLU A 409 3.11 14.70 -28.39
CA GLU A 409 3.33 16.06 -27.87
C GLU A 409 2.59 16.26 -26.54
N GLU A 410 1.32 15.86 -26.47
CA GLU A 410 0.47 15.95 -25.28
C GLU A 410 1.00 15.06 -24.14
N ALA A 411 1.42 13.84 -24.46
CA ALA A 411 2.03 12.93 -23.50
C ALA A 411 3.33 13.51 -22.92
N CYS A 412 4.20 14.09 -23.76
CA CYS A 412 5.42 14.75 -23.29
C CYS A 412 5.11 15.92 -22.34
N LEU A 413 4.17 16.80 -22.70
CA LEU A 413 3.77 17.92 -21.86
C LEU A 413 3.19 17.45 -20.52
N ASN A 414 2.41 16.38 -20.52
CA ASN A 414 1.85 15.82 -19.29
C ASN A 414 2.91 15.18 -18.39
N LEU A 415 3.87 14.45 -18.96
CA LEU A 415 5.01 13.89 -18.20
C LEU A 415 5.89 15.00 -17.61
N GLN A 416 6.14 16.08 -18.34
CA GLN A 416 6.85 17.26 -17.80
C GLN A 416 6.09 17.90 -16.64
N ARG A 417 4.75 18.00 -16.75
CA ARG A 417 3.90 18.48 -15.66
C ARG A 417 3.98 17.56 -14.44
N LEU A 418 3.90 16.24 -14.62
CA LEU A 418 4.01 15.27 -13.54
C LEU A 418 5.38 15.35 -12.84
N ALA A 419 6.47 15.54 -13.59
CA ALA A 419 7.79 15.77 -13.01
C ALA A 419 7.84 17.09 -12.20
N ALA A 420 7.27 18.17 -12.72
CA ALA A 420 7.18 19.44 -11.99
C ALA A 420 6.34 19.36 -10.70
N GLU A 421 5.40 18.41 -10.62
CA GLU A 421 4.61 18.08 -9.42
C GLU A 421 5.35 17.11 -8.45
N GLY A 422 6.60 16.73 -8.76
CA GLY A 422 7.48 15.94 -7.90
C GLY A 422 7.26 14.43 -7.97
N LEU A 423 6.77 13.91 -9.10
CA LEU A 423 6.58 12.47 -9.32
C LEU A 423 7.83 11.77 -9.86
N ASP A 424 8.91 12.48 -10.18
CA ASP A 424 10.18 11.87 -10.52
C ASP A 424 11.00 11.53 -9.26
N GLY A 425 11.74 10.43 -9.36
CA GLY A 425 12.63 9.93 -8.32
C GLY A 425 13.86 9.25 -8.93
N GLU A 426 14.62 8.54 -8.10
CA GLU A 426 15.91 7.95 -8.50
C GLU A 426 15.80 6.98 -9.69
N TYR A 427 14.71 6.23 -9.78
CA TYR A 427 14.47 5.23 -10.82
C TYR A 427 13.49 5.70 -11.91
N GLY A 428 13.34 7.02 -12.09
CA GLY A 428 12.36 7.62 -12.98
C GLY A 428 11.06 7.97 -12.25
N PHE A 429 9.93 7.90 -12.94
CA PHE A 429 8.64 8.24 -12.34
C PHE A 429 8.21 7.23 -11.26
N TYR A 430 7.71 7.75 -10.14
CA TYR A 430 6.95 6.99 -9.16
C TYR A 430 5.66 6.42 -9.78
N GLU A 431 5.11 5.40 -9.12
CA GLU A 431 3.99 4.62 -9.60
C GLU A 431 2.74 5.44 -9.95
N ALA A 432 2.32 6.34 -9.06
CA ALA A 432 1.11 7.14 -9.25
C ALA A 432 1.06 8.36 -8.32
N ILE A 433 0.10 9.25 -8.60
CA ILE A 433 -0.38 10.29 -7.69
C ILE A 433 -1.89 10.13 -7.50
N ASP A 434 -2.32 10.06 -6.25
CA ASP A 434 -3.72 9.92 -5.87
C ASP A 434 -4.29 11.29 -5.50
N TYR A 435 -5.34 11.71 -6.20
CA TYR A 435 -6.09 12.95 -5.99
C TYR A 435 -7.45 12.70 -5.34
N THR A 436 -7.72 11.46 -4.91
CA THR A 436 -9.07 11.06 -4.49
C THR A 436 -9.39 11.62 -3.11
N PRO A 437 -10.40 12.50 -2.95
CA PRO A 437 -10.62 13.23 -1.69
C PRO A 437 -10.84 12.31 -0.48
N SER A 438 -11.48 11.16 -0.69
CA SER A 438 -11.73 10.15 0.36
C SER A 438 -10.47 9.38 0.79
N ARG A 439 -9.32 9.58 0.15
CA ARG A 439 -8.03 8.96 0.48
C ARG A 439 -6.95 9.98 0.85
N LEU A 440 -7.30 11.26 0.96
CA LEU A 440 -6.37 12.33 1.23
C LEU A 440 -6.49 12.86 2.66
N PRO A 441 -5.36 13.10 3.36
CA PRO A 441 -5.38 13.82 4.63
C PRO A 441 -5.97 15.23 4.49
N ARG A 442 -6.64 15.73 5.54
CA ARG A 442 -7.16 17.11 5.56
C ARG A 442 -6.03 18.11 5.27
N GLY A 443 -6.24 18.96 4.26
CA GLY A 443 -5.29 20.00 3.85
C GLY A 443 -4.31 19.56 2.74
N GLN A 444 -4.33 18.30 2.31
CA GLN A 444 -3.59 17.84 1.14
C GLN A 444 -4.50 17.76 -0.09
N SER A 445 -3.98 18.17 -1.24
CA SER A 445 -4.67 18.05 -2.54
C SER A 445 -4.35 16.77 -3.28
N SER A 446 -3.26 16.07 -2.90
CA SER A 446 -2.80 14.84 -3.53
C SER A 446 -1.79 14.08 -2.66
N ALA A 447 -1.59 12.79 -2.95
CA ALA A 447 -0.61 11.93 -2.29
C ALA A 447 0.17 11.11 -3.34
N VAL A 448 1.51 11.11 -3.25
CA VAL A 448 2.38 10.37 -4.18
C VAL A 448 2.57 8.94 -3.71
N VAL A 449 2.32 7.98 -4.60
CA VAL A 449 2.54 6.55 -4.40
C VAL A 449 4.00 6.23 -4.68
N ARG A 450 4.83 6.25 -3.64
CA ARG A 450 6.29 6.07 -3.74
C ARG A 450 6.69 4.60 -3.89
N SER A 451 6.38 4.01 -5.03
CA SER A 451 6.83 2.68 -5.44
C SER A 451 7.29 2.69 -6.91
N PHE A 452 8.03 1.67 -7.32
CA PHE A 452 8.46 1.47 -8.70
C PHE A 452 8.09 0.06 -9.16
N MET A 453 7.25 -0.02 -10.20
CA MET A 453 6.85 -1.29 -10.80
C MET A 453 7.69 -1.58 -12.05
N ALA A 454 8.43 -2.69 -12.04
CA ALA A 454 9.35 -3.03 -13.14
C ALA A 454 8.63 -3.14 -14.50
N HIS A 455 7.40 -3.66 -14.51
CA HIS A 455 6.60 -3.78 -15.74
C HIS A 455 6.10 -2.42 -16.25
N HIS A 456 5.71 -1.48 -15.37
CA HIS A 456 5.36 -0.11 -15.75
C HIS A 456 6.56 0.64 -16.35
N GLN A 457 7.76 0.45 -15.78
CA GLN A 457 9.00 0.99 -16.35
C GLN A 457 9.30 0.36 -17.72
N GLY A 458 9.14 -0.96 -17.84
CA GLY A 458 9.29 -1.67 -19.11
C GLY A 458 8.38 -1.14 -20.21
N MET A 459 7.09 -0.96 -19.91
CA MET A 459 6.12 -0.38 -20.86
C MET A 459 6.46 1.07 -21.24
N SER A 460 6.90 1.87 -20.27
CA SER A 460 7.33 3.26 -20.52
C SER A 460 8.53 3.31 -21.47
N LEU A 461 9.55 2.45 -21.25
CA LEU A 461 10.72 2.33 -22.12
C LEU A 461 10.35 1.87 -23.53
N LEU A 462 9.43 0.91 -23.65
CA LEU A 462 8.96 0.45 -24.95
C LEU A 462 8.16 1.53 -25.71
N SER A 463 7.40 2.37 -25.00
CA SER A 463 6.67 3.49 -25.59
C SER A 463 7.61 4.60 -26.07
N LEU A 464 8.67 4.88 -25.33
CA LEU A 464 9.75 5.77 -25.78
C LEU A 464 10.47 5.19 -27.00
N ALA A 465 10.79 3.90 -26.98
CA ALA A 465 11.41 3.22 -28.12
C ALA A 465 10.51 3.21 -29.36
N TYR A 466 9.18 3.09 -29.18
CA TYR A 466 8.21 3.20 -30.25
C TYR A 466 8.37 4.52 -31.01
N LEU A 467 8.38 5.63 -30.28
CA LEU A 467 8.46 6.98 -30.84
C LEU A 467 9.85 7.30 -31.40
N LEU A 468 10.91 6.99 -30.65
CA LEU A 468 12.28 7.42 -30.94
C LEU A 468 13.02 6.51 -31.94
N LEU A 469 12.64 5.24 -32.03
CA LEU A 469 13.33 4.21 -32.83
C LEU A 469 12.49 3.67 -33.99
N ASP A 470 11.42 4.39 -34.36
CA ASP A 470 10.48 4.00 -35.42
C ASP A 470 9.94 2.58 -35.22
N ARG A 471 9.23 2.40 -34.10
CA ARG A 471 8.35 1.26 -33.81
C ARG A 471 9.03 -0.11 -33.92
N PRO A 472 10.18 -0.34 -33.27
CA PRO A 472 10.99 -1.53 -33.48
C PRO A 472 10.29 -2.82 -33.02
N MET A 473 9.47 -2.77 -31.97
CA MET A 473 8.76 -3.96 -31.48
C MET A 473 7.64 -4.39 -32.43
N GLN A 474 6.87 -3.44 -32.99
CA GLN A 474 5.84 -3.76 -33.98
C GLN A 474 6.44 -4.37 -35.25
N LYS A 475 7.58 -3.84 -35.73
CA LYS A 475 8.30 -4.43 -36.87
C LYS A 475 8.77 -5.87 -36.59
N ARG A 476 9.20 -6.15 -35.35
CA ARG A 476 9.58 -7.51 -34.94
C ARG A 476 8.36 -8.42 -34.86
N PHE A 477 7.24 -7.93 -34.32
CA PHE A 477 5.98 -8.65 -34.29
C PHE A 477 5.52 -9.03 -35.71
N GLU A 478 5.50 -8.07 -36.63
CA GLU A 478 5.13 -8.29 -38.04
C GLU A 478 6.10 -9.22 -38.79
N SER A 479 7.34 -9.35 -38.32
CA SER A 479 8.33 -10.24 -38.93
C SER A 479 8.15 -11.73 -38.57
N ASP A 480 7.34 -12.05 -37.55
CA ASP A 480 7.03 -13.45 -37.26
C ASP A 480 6.02 -13.99 -38.28
N PRO A 481 6.31 -15.12 -38.96
CA PRO A 481 5.43 -15.65 -40.00
C PRO A 481 3.99 -15.96 -39.54
N LEU A 482 3.80 -16.40 -38.29
CA LEU A 482 2.47 -16.73 -37.76
C LEU A 482 1.64 -15.47 -37.54
N PHE A 483 2.26 -14.40 -37.06
CA PHE A 483 1.62 -13.11 -36.86
C PHE A 483 1.32 -12.43 -38.21
N GLN A 484 2.26 -12.50 -39.16
CA GLN A 484 2.07 -11.98 -40.51
C GLN A 484 0.85 -12.62 -41.20
N ALA A 485 0.66 -13.94 -41.06
CA ALA A 485 -0.50 -14.65 -41.61
C ALA A 485 -1.85 -14.24 -41.00
N THR A 486 -1.83 -13.70 -39.77
CA THR A 486 -3.03 -13.38 -38.97
C THR A 486 -3.37 -11.89 -38.95
N THR A 487 -2.49 -11.05 -39.53
CA THR A 487 -2.54 -9.58 -39.44
C THR A 487 -3.85 -8.96 -39.96
N LEU A 488 -4.56 -9.63 -40.87
CA LEU A 488 -5.86 -9.15 -41.39
C LEU A 488 -6.91 -8.90 -40.31
N LEU A 489 -6.83 -9.59 -39.16
CA LEU A 489 -7.75 -9.37 -38.03
C LEU A 489 -7.64 -7.95 -37.44
N LEU A 490 -6.50 -7.28 -37.62
CA LEU A 490 -6.24 -5.93 -37.11
C LEU A 490 -6.76 -4.83 -38.03
N GLN A 491 -7.30 -5.18 -39.21
CA GLN A 491 -7.73 -4.23 -40.25
C GLN A 491 -9.27 -4.08 -40.29
N GLU A 492 -9.91 -4.11 -39.12
CA GLU A 492 -11.37 -3.93 -39.00
C GLU A 492 -11.76 -2.46 -39.28
N ARG A 493 -12.70 -2.25 -40.21
CA ARG A 493 -13.18 -0.90 -40.56
C ARG A 493 -14.08 -0.34 -39.46
N VAL A 494 -14.05 0.98 -39.32
CA VAL A 494 -14.99 1.73 -38.48
C VAL A 494 -16.44 1.49 -38.96
N PRO A 495 -17.35 1.01 -38.08
CA PRO A 495 -18.75 0.83 -38.43
C PRO A 495 -19.44 2.15 -38.80
N LYS A 496 -20.14 2.20 -39.95
CA LYS A 496 -20.79 3.42 -40.46
C LYS A 496 -22.15 3.74 -39.82
N ALA A 497 -22.73 2.83 -39.03
CA ALA A 497 -23.99 3.02 -38.33
C ALA A 497 -24.16 1.93 -37.26
N SER A 498 -23.86 2.26 -36.01
CA SER A 498 -24.18 1.41 -34.86
C SER A 498 -25.13 2.18 -33.95
N ALA A 499 -26.07 1.48 -33.31
CA ALA A 499 -26.76 2.04 -32.15
C ALA A 499 -25.70 2.26 -31.08
N PHE A 500 -25.27 3.51 -30.90
CA PHE A 500 -24.34 3.87 -29.84
C PHE A 500 -24.95 3.46 -28.50
N TYR A 501 -24.15 2.80 -27.66
CA TYR A 501 -24.52 2.55 -26.29
C TYR A 501 -24.55 3.91 -25.58
N TRP A 502 -25.72 4.52 -25.52
CA TRP A 502 -25.99 5.65 -24.64
C TRP A 502 -26.02 5.11 -23.22
N HIS A 503 -24.85 4.81 -22.66
CA HIS A 503 -24.73 4.99 -21.24
C HIS A 503 -24.91 6.49 -21.06
N ALA A 504 -26.00 6.89 -20.39
CA ALA A 504 -25.91 8.11 -19.61
C ALA A 504 -24.72 7.87 -18.67
N ALA A 505 -23.50 8.21 -19.12
CA ALA A 505 -22.49 8.74 -18.22
C ALA A 505 -23.29 9.64 -17.31
N GLU A 506 -23.14 9.48 -16.00
CA GLU A 506 -23.78 10.34 -15.02
C GLU A 506 -23.37 11.81 -15.33
N HIS A 507 -24.06 12.41 -16.29
CA HIS A 507 -24.25 13.82 -16.54
C HIS A 507 -25.28 14.36 -15.54
N SER A 508 -25.72 13.52 -14.59
CA SER A 508 -26.28 13.94 -13.32
C SER A 508 -25.15 14.52 -12.47
N ASP A 509 -25.10 15.85 -12.50
CA ASP A 509 -24.44 16.72 -11.54
C ASP A 509 -22.91 16.70 -11.55
N ILE A 510 -22.35 17.63 -12.33
CA ILE A 510 -21.31 18.54 -11.82
C ILE A 510 -21.92 19.22 -10.59
N ARG A 511 -21.95 18.50 -9.47
CA ARG A 511 -22.32 19.06 -8.18
C ARG A 511 -21.16 19.95 -7.77
N THR A 512 -21.46 21.22 -7.91
CA THR A 512 -20.77 22.39 -7.38
C THR A 512 -20.27 22.09 -5.97
N ALA A 513 -18.96 21.82 -5.84
CA ALA A 513 -18.30 21.43 -4.60
C ALA A 513 -18.90 20.17 -3.92
N PRO A 514 -18.10 19.34 -3.26
CA PRO A 514 -18.66 18.63 -2.12
C PRO A 514 -18.99 19.73 -1.09
N THR A 515 -20.24 20.22 -1.08
CA THR A 515 -20.86 20.52 0.22
C THR A 515 -20.55 19.30 1.06
N GLY A 516 -19.76 19.51 2.13
CA GLY A 516 -19.23 18.44 2.95
C GLY A 516 -20.32 17.40 3.14
N LEU A 517 -20.07 16.19 2.64
CA LEU A 517 -20.69 15.03 3.24
C LEU A 517 -20.15 15.07 4.66
N GLU A 518 -20.91 15.69 5.55
CA GLU A 518 -20.69 15.62 6.98
C GLU A 518 -20.59 14.12 7.26
N THR A 519 -19.37 13.69 7.50
CA THR A 519 -19.10 12.39 8.07
C THR A 519 -20.04 12.26 9.27
N PRO A 520 -20.96 11.29 9.31
CA PRO A 520 -21.89 11.20 10.42
C PRO A 520 -21.07 10.99 11.70
N MET A 521 -20.99 12.05 12.51
CA MET A 521 -20.31 12.07 13.80
C MET A 521 -21.39 12.15 14.87
N ARG A 522 -21.22 11.42 15.97
CA ARG A 522 -22.06 11.63 17.15
C ARG A 522 -21.49 12.81 17.92
N VAL A 523 -22.22 13.92 17.96
CA VAL A 523 -21.83 15.14 18.66
C VAL A 523 -22.76 15.33 19.86
N PHE A 524 -22.17 15.48 21.04
CA PHE A 524 -22.87 15.73 22.29
C PHE A 524 -22.46 17.07 22.85
N SER A 525 -23.42 17.99 22.98
CA SER A 525 -23.19 19.33 23.54
C SER A 525 -23.29 19.37 25.07
N SER A 526 -23.48 18.22 25.72
CA SER A 526 -23.60 18.09 27.17
C SER A 526 -22.98 16.76 27.62
N PRO A 527 -22.25 16.73 28.75
CA PRO A 527 -21.78 15.49 29.35
C PRO A 527 -22.93 14.72 30.02
N ASP A 528 -24.03 15.40 30.38
CA ASP A 528 -25.17 14.83 31.08
C ASP A 528 -26.15 14.16 30.11
N THR A 529 -25.87 12.90 29.76
CA THR A 529 -26.78 12.03 28.99
C THR A 529 -27.52 11.06 29.93
N PRO A 530 -28.73 10.58 29.57
CA PRO A 530 -29.46 9.62 30.40
C PRO A 530 -28.70 8.33 30.66
N ILE A 531 -27.85 7.94 29.70
CA ILE A 531 -26.93 6.81 29.75
C ILE A 531 -25.62 7.30 29.12
N PRO A 532 -24.44 6.94 29.67
CA PRO A 532 -23.18 7.30 29.05
C PRO A 532 -23.11 6.79 27.60
N GLU A 533 -22.83 7.70 26.67
CA GLU A 533 -22.60 7.36 25.28
C GLU A 533 -21.13 6.99 25.11
N VAL A 534 -20.85 5.83 24.51
CA VAL A 534 -19.49 5.29 24.42
C VAL A 534 -18.92 5.40 23.02
N GLN A 535 -17.60 5.55 22.91
CA GLN A 535 -16.81 5.35 21.70
C GLN A 535 -15.76 4.26 21.95
N LEU A 536 -15.63 3.35 20.99
CA LEU A 536 -14.65 2.26 21.06
C LEU A 536 -13.53 2.49 20.04
N LEU A 537 -12.29 2.49 20.50
CA LEU A 537 -11.09 2.68 19.69
C LEU A 537 -10.19 1.47 19.85
N SER A 538 -9.64 0.95 18.75
CA SER A 538 -8.90 -0.31 18.77
C SER A 538 -7.99 -0.47 17.56
N ASN A 539 -6.83 -1.10 17.76
CA ASN A 539 -5.97 -1.64 16.69
C ASN A 539 -6.09 -3.18 16.56
N GLY A 540 -7.11 -3.77 17.19
CA GLY A 540 -7.34 -5.21 17.29
C GLY A 540 -6.70 -5.88 18.50
N ARG A 541 -5.71 -5.25 19.16
CA ARG A 541 -5.06 -5.78 20.37
C ARG A 541 -5.16 -4.84 21.56
N TYR A 542 -4.95 -3.54 21.36
CA TYR A 542 -5.15 -2.49 22.35
C TYR A 542 -6.52 -1.87 22.13
N HIS A 543 -7.30 -1.75 23.20
CA HIS A 543 -8.69 -1.33 23.18
C HIS A 543 -8.92 -0.20 24.17
N VAL A 544 -9.60 0.86 23.73
CA VAL A 544 -10.02 1.98 24.56
C VAL A 544 -11.52 2.14 24.43
N MET A 545 -12.22 2.17 25.56
CA MET A 545 -13.60 2.64 25.65
C MET A 545 -13.57 4.00 26.31
N ILE A 546 -14.27 4.98 25.73
CA ILE A 546 -14.39 6.32 26.30
C ILE A 546 -15.83 6.80 26.24
N THR A 547 -16.29 7.48 27.28
CA THR A 547 -17.64 8.04 27.38
C THR A 547 -17.70 9.48 26.90
N ASN A 548 -18.90 9.96 26.62
CA ASN A 548 -19.17 11.35 26.24
C ASN A 548 -18.85 12.35 27.35
N ALA A 549 -18.51 11.91 28.57
CA ALA A 549 -18.08 12.74 29.68
C ALA A 549 -16.55 12.68 29.91
N GLY A 550 -15.83 11.75 29.25
CA GLY A 550 -14.38 11.57 29.35
C GLY A 550 -13.92 10.45 30.30
N GLY A 551 -14.85 9.70 30.90
CA GLY A 551 -14.57 8.44 31.61
C GLY A 551 -14.29 7.30 30.62
N GLY A 552 -13.79 6.15 31.11
CA GLY A 552 -13.47 5.02 30.24
C GLY A 552 -12.42 4.06 30.78
N TYR A 553 -11.87 3.23 29.89
CA TYR A 553 -10.78 2.31 30.21
C TYR A 553 -9.88 2.01 29.02
N SER A 554 -8.70 1.49 29.33
CA SER A 554 -7.76 0.91 28.38
C SER A 554 -7.48 -0.55 28.72
N ARG A 555 -7.47 -1.41 27.70
CA ARG A 555 -7.30 -2.86 27.80
C ARG A 555 -6.39 -3.35 26.69
N TRP A 556 -5.54 -4.33 26.98
CA TRP A 556 -4.67 -4.97 25.99
C TRP A 556 -4.85 -6.47 25.99
N LYS A 557 -5.30 -7.00 24.85
CA LYS A 557 -5.87 -8.35 24.78
C LYS A 557 -6.86 -8.47 25.95
N ASP A 558 -6.79 -9.50 26.78
CA ASP A 558 -7.71 -9.68 27.92
C ASP A 558 -7.24 -9.04 29.25
N ILE A 559 -6.19 -8.21 29.21
CA ILE A 559 -5.60 -7.58 30.39
C ILE A 559 -6.08 -6.12 30.50
N ALA A 560 -6.73 -5.77 31.62
CA ALA A 560 -7.04 -4.38 31.93
C ALA A 560 -5.75 -3.61 32.21
N VAL A 561 -5.52 -2.53 31.45
CA VAL A 561 -4.38 -1.63 31.64
C VAL A 561 -4.74 -0.61 32.72
N THR A 562 -5.91 0.01 32.58
CA THR A 562 -6.48 0.94 33.56
C THR A 562 -7.74 0.37 34.22
N ARG A 563 -8.01 0.82 35.46
CA ARG A 563 -9.18 0.38 36.22
C ARG A 563 -10.48 0.96 35.68
N TRP A 564 -11.52 0.12 35.63
CA TRP A 564 -12.88 0.55 35.30
C TRP A 564 -13.92 -0.43 35.84
N ARG A 565 -15.09 0.10 36.14
CA ARG A 565 -16.28 -0.64 36.58
C ARG A 565 -17.51 -0.03 35.94
N GLU A 566 -18.46 -0.87 35.59
CA GLU A 566 -19.77 -0.42 35.15
C GLU A 566 -20.48 0.24 36.34
N ASP A 567 -20.78 1.53 36.18
CA ASP A 567 -21.66 2.30 37.06
C ASP A 567 -22.26 3.45 36.25
N SER A 568 -23.50 3.28 35.79
CA SER A 568 -24.22 4.32 35.04
C SER A 568 -24.51 5.59 35.85
N THR A 569 -24.37 5.55 37.18
CA THR A 569 -24.56 6.73 38.04
C THR A 569 -23.27 7.49 38.31
N CYS A 570 -22.11 6.81 38.18
CA CYS A 570 -20.79 7.35 38.48
C CYS A 570 -19.78 6.96 37.39
N ASP A 571 -19.55 7.84 36.41
CA ASP A 571 -18.58 7.64 35.32
C ASP A 571 -17.16 8.15 35.67
N ASN A 572 -16.69 7.84 36.88
CA ASN A 572 -15.50 8.44 37.47
C ASN A 572 -14.20 7.64 37.26
N TRP A 573 -14.22 6.64 36.37
CA TRP A 573 -13.05 5.80 36.04
C TRP A 573 -12.45 6.22 34.70
N GLY A 574 -11.12 6.19 34.58
CA GLY A 574 -10.46 6.40 33.30
C GLY A 574 -9.09 7.07 33.38
N THR A 575 -8.66 7.57 32.23
CA THR A 575 -7.42 8.33 32.06
C THR A 575 -7.76 9.81 31.95
N PHE A 576 -7.40 10.58 32.97
CA PHE A 576 -7.82 11.97 33.14
C PHE A 576 -6.65 12.94 32.98
N CYS A 577 -6.99 14.18 32.61
CA CYS A 577 -6.06 15.31 32.64
C CYS A 577 -6.69 16.50 33.38
N TYR A 578 -6.05 16.90 34.47
CA TYR A 578 -6.42 18.05 35.28
C TYR A 578 -5.64 19.27 34.84
N LEU A 579 -6.30 20.41 34.79
CA LEU A 579 -5.71 21.73 34.62
C LEU A 579 -5.94 22.53 35.89
N ARG A 580 -4.92 23.22 36.38
CA ARG A 580 -5.02 24.11 37.53
C ARG A 580 -4.34 25.44 37.23
N ASP A 581 -5.08 26.53 37.38
CA ASP A 581 -4.49 27.86 37.34
C ASP A 581 -3.72 28.11 38.64
N VAL A 582 -2.42 28.37 38.52
CA VAL A 582 -1.52 28.56 39.66
C VAL A 582 -1.90 29.82 40.45
N ALA A 583 -2.41 30.85 39.77
CA ALA A 583 -2.71 32.13 40.40
C ALA A 583 -4.00 32.11 41.22
N SER A 584 -5.08 31.54 40.68
CA SER A 584 -6.36 31.44 41.39
C SER A 584 -6.48 30.21 42.27
N GLY A 585 -5.74 29.14 41.96
CA GLY A 585 -5.87 27.83 42.60
C GLY A 585 -7.07 27.03 42.11
N GLU A 586 -7.89 27.58 41.21
CA GLU A 586 -8.98 26.85 40.56
C GLU A 586 -8.42 25.77 39.63
N PHE A 587 -9.07 24.62 39.63
CA PHE A 587 -8.73 23.50 38.77
C PHE A 587 -9.97 22.89 38.11
N TRP A 588 -9.81 22.31 36.93
CA TRP A 588 -10.85 21.63 36.16
C TRP A 588 -10.19 20.51 35.33
N SER A 589 -10.93 19.85 34.46
CA SER A 589 -10.44 18.78 33.57
C SER A 589 -10.54 19.16 32.10
N THR A 590 -9.77 18.48 31.23
CA THR A 590 -9.82 18.70 29.77
C THR A 590 -11.04 18.06 29.08
N ALA A 591 -11.85 17.36 29.87
CA ALA A 591 -13.21 16.89 29.59
C ALA A 591 -14.07 17.20 30.84
N TYR A 592 -15.22 16.55 31.01
CA TYR A 592 -16.08 16.78 32.19
C TYR A 592 -15.65 15.95 33.40
N GLN A 593 -15.39 14.66 33.19
CA GLN A 593 -14.79 13.80 34.18
C GLN A 593 -13.30 14.11 34.34
N PRO A 594 -12.74 14.01 35.56
CA PRO A 594 -13.39 13.53 36.77
C PRO A 594 -13.91 14.65 37.68
N THR A 595 -13.68 15.93 37.32
CA THR A 595 -13.90 17.07 38.24
C THR A 595 -15.37 17.45 38.41
N LEU A 596 -16.23 17.07 37.46
CA LEU A 596 -17.67 17.39 37.44
C LEU A 596 -17.94 18.90 37.48
N LYS A 597 -16.96 19.72 37.09
CA LYS A 597 -17.12 21.17 37.00
C LYS A 597 -17.78 21.50 35.67
N GLY A 598 -18.83 22.32 35.74
CA GLY A 598 -19.53 22.80 34.54
C GLY A 598 -18.61 23.69 33.71
N THR A 599 -18.62 23.47 32.39
CA THR A 599 -17.82 24.23 31.43
C THR A 599 -18.69 25.27 30.72
N GLU A 600 -18.10 26.39 30.29
CA GLU A 600 -18.85 27.45 29.57
C GLU A 600 -19.36 26.95 28.21
N ASN A 601 -18.57 26.10 27.57
CA ASN A 601 -18.92 25.35 26.37
C ASN A 601 -18.39 23.93 26.50
N TYR A 602 -19.19 22.95 26.11
CA TYR A 602 -18.83 21.54 26.07
C TYR A 602 -19.23 20.92 24.74
N GLU A 603 -18.32 20.18 24.12
CA GLU A 603 -18.61 19.36 22.95
C GLU A 603 -17.79 18.07 23.03
N ALA A 604 -18.47 16.91 22.99
CA ALA A 604 -17.84 15.62 22.77
C ALA A 604 -18.19 15.13 21.36
N ILE A 605 -17.19 14.79 20.55
CA ILE A 605 -17.34 14.40 19.16
C ILE A 605 -16.77 13.00 18.98
N PHE A 606 -17.60 12.06 18.56
CA PHE A 606 -17.20 10.71 18.27
C PHE A 606 -17.22 10.44 16.77
N SER A 607 -16.07 10.00 16.28
CA SER A 607 -15.84 9.53 14.93
C SER A 607 -15.19 8.15 15.01
N GLU A 608 -15.18 7.42 13.90
CA GLU A 608 -14.74 6.03 13.91
C GLU A 608 -13.27 5.84 14.32
N ALA A 609 -12.44 6.83 14.04
CA ALA A 609 -11.00 6.80 14.28
C ALA A 609 -10.55 7.42 15.62
N ARG A 610 -11.39 8.30 16.19
CA ARG A 610 -11.00 9.14 17.34
C ARG A 610 -12.19 9.68 18.11
N ALA A 611 -11.93 9.98 19.38
CA ALA A 611 -12.82 10.78 20.23
C ALA A 611 -12.22 12.17 20.46
N GLU A 612 -13.05 13.20 20.45
CA GLU A 612 -12.64 14.58 20.71
C GLU A 612 -13.47 15.23 21.81
N PHE A 613 -12.85 16.09 22.60
CA PHE A 613 -13.50 16.97 23.57
C PHE A 613 -13.07 18.41 23.34
N ARG A 614 -14.02 19.33 23.30
CA ARG A 614 -13.76 20.77 23.28
C ARG A 614 -14.42 21.42 24.48
N CYS A 615 -13.61 22.01 25.33
CA CYS A 615 -14.08 22.71 26.53
C CYS A 615 -13.55 24.14 26.56
N ARG A 616 -14.33 25.05 27.13
CA ARG A 616 -13.91 26.41 27.47
C ARG A 616 -14.15 26.67 28.94
N ASP A 617 -13.07 26.99 29.65
CA ASP A 617 -13.07 27.16 31.11
C ASP A 617 -12.07 28.24 31.50
N HIS A 618 -12.48 29.19 32.34
CA HIS A 618 -11.58 30.19 32.92
C HIS A 618 -10.68 30.94 31.90
N GLN A 619 -11.22 31.24 30.71
CA GLN A 619 -10.49 31.86 29.59
C GLN A 619 -9.38 30.96 28.99
N PHE A 620 -9.51 29.65 29.10
CA PHE A 620 -8.74 28.68 28.35
C PHE A 620 -9.65 27.90 27.40
N ASP A 621 -9.22 27.76 26.15
CA ASP A 621 -9.80 26.78 25.25
C ASP A 621 -8.97 25.50 25.35
N THR A 622 -9.62 24.36 25.55
CA THR A 622 -8.98 23.05 25.52
C THR A 622 -9.61 22.18 24.43
N HIS A 623 -8.77 21.51 23.66
CA HIS A 623 -9.17 20.53 22.66
C HIS A 623 -8.39 19.24 22.89
N THR A 624 -9.09 18.19 23.30
CA THR A 624 -8.52 16.87 23.55
C THR A 624 -8.89 15.94 22.40
N GLU A 625 -7.91 15.31 21.76
CA GLU A 625 -8.08 14.29 20.72
C GLU A 625 -7.50 12.96 21.22
N ILE A 626 -8.23 11.86 21.01
CA ILE A 626 -7.84 10.54 21.53
C ILE A 626 -7.93 9.50 20.42
N ALA A 627 -6.84 8.78 20.20
CA ALA A 627 -6.74 7.71 19.20
C ALA A 627 -5.87 6.55 19.70
N VAL A 628 -6.07 5.36 19.13
CA VAL A 628 -5.23 4.17 19.33
C VAL A 628 -4.34 4.00 18.11
N SER A 629 -3.04 3.76 18.31
CA SER A 629 -2.11 3.56 17.19
C SER A 629 -2.36 2.23 16.49
N PRO A 630 -2.50 2.22 15.15
CA PRO A 630 -2.58 0.96 14.41
C PRO A 630 -1.28 0.16 14.41
N GLU A 631 -0.14 0.83 14.58
CA GLU A 631 1.20 0.20 14.52
C GLU A 631 1.63 -0.38 15.87
N ASP A 632 1.32 0.33 16.96
CA ASP A 632 1.81 -0.01 18.30
C ASP A 632 0.66 -0.09 19.30
N ASP A 633 0.82 -0.89 20.36
CA ASP A 633 -0.21 -1.11 21.38
C ASP A 633 -0.24 0.04 22.41
N ILE A 634 -0.61 1.23 21.92
CA ILE A 634 -0.64 2.50 22.66
C ILE A 634 -1.91 3.31 22.35
N GLU A 635 -2.41 4.05 23.35
CA GLU A 635 -3.30 5.19 23.17
C GLU A 635 -2.53 6.52 23.25
N LEU A 636 -2.90 7.47 22.40
CA LEU A 636 -2.41 8.84 22.41
C LEU A 636 -3.57 9.78 22.71
N ARG A 637 -3.42 10.59 23.76
CA ARG A 637 -4.31 11.70 24.09
C ARG A 637 -3.56 13.01 23.87
N ARG A 638 -3.97 13.76 22.85
CA ARG A 638 -3.41 15.07 22.53
C ARG A 638 -4.29 16.16 23.07
N ILE A 639 -3.75 17.02 23.91
CA ILE A 639 -4.45 18.14 24.52
C ILE A 639 -3.82 19.42 24.01
N THR A 640 -4.63 20.23 23.36
CA THR A 640 -4.26 21.57 22.90
C THR A 640 -4.88 22.59 23.85
N ILE A 641 -4.05 23.41 24.49
CA ILE A 641 -4.48 24.43 25.46
C ILE A 641 -4.15 25.81 24.92
N THR A 642 -5.13 26.70 24.84
CA THR A 642 -4.94 28.10 24.38
C THR A 642 -5.29 29.07 25.49
N ASN A 643 -4.39 29.99 25.83
CA ASN A 643 -4.69 31.09 26.75
C ASN A 643 -5.48 32.20 26.02
N ARG A 644 -6.78 32.35 26.31
CA ARG A 644 -7.64 33.42 25.75
C ARG A 644 -7.64 34.69 26.59
N SER A 645 -6.99 34.68 27.75
CA SER A 645 -6.89 35.88 28.58
C SER A 645 -5.90 36.88 27.99
N ARG A 646 -5.98 38.14 28.43
CA ARG A 646 -5.07 39.22 28.00
C ARG A 646 -3.77 39.28 28.79
N ILE A 647 -3.55 38.34 29.72
CA ILE A 647 -2.38 38.31 30.57
C ILE A 647 -1.70 36.94 30.55
N ARG A 648 -0.40 36.94 30.86
CA ARG A 648 0.39 35.72 30.97
C ARG A 648 -0.13 34.86 32.13
N ARG A 649 -0.27 33.56 31.91
CA ARG A 649 -0.81 32.59 32.88
C ARG A 649 0.12 31.41 33.06
N ALA A 650 0.26 30.94 34.30
CA ALA A 650 0.92 29.68 34.61
C ALA A 650 -0.13 28.64 35.00
N ILE A 651 -0.09 27.48 34.38
CA ILE A 651 -1.02 26.38 34.63
C ILE A 651 -0.26 25.08 34.95
N ASP A 652 -0.76 24.33 35.92
CA ASP A 652 -0.32 22.96 36.18
C ASP A 652 -1.19 22.00 35.36
N VAL A 653 -0.58 21.22 34.48
CA VAL A 653 -1.22 20.18 33.67
C VAL A 653 -0.84 18.84 34.28
N THR A 654 -1.81 18.04 34.74
CA THR A 654 -1.55 16.79 35.47
C THR A 654 -2.31 15.62 34.84
N SER A 655 -1.59 14.61 34.34
CA SER A 655 -2.18 13.34 33.91
C SER A 655 -2.52 12.46 35.12
N TYR A 656 -3.46 11.52 34.95
CA TYR A 656 -3.83 10.56 35.98
C TYR A 656 -4.47 9.31 35.37
N ALA A 657 -4.04 8.12 35.79
CA ALA A 657 -4.77 6.87 35.57
C ALA A 657 -4.48 5.85 36.68
N GLU A 658 -5.46 5.01 37.02
CA GLU A 658 -5.28 3.91 37.98
C GLU A 658 -4.85 2.62 37.28
N VAL A 659 -3.73 2.02 37.70
CA VAL A 659 -3.07 0.90 37.01
C VAL A 659 -3.55 -0.46 37.53
N VAL A 660 -3.78 -1.42 36.62
CA VAL A 660 -4.28 -2.77 36.99
C VAL A 660 -3.32 -3.89 36.55
N LEU A 661 -3.08 -4.03 35.24
CA LEU A 661 -2.25 -5.06 34.60
C LEU A 661 -2.72 -6.52 34.87
N ALA A 662 -4.02 -6.73 35.09
CA ALA A 662 -4.63 -8.04 35.33
C ALA A 662 -5.98 -8.12 34.58
N SER A 663 -6.63 -9.29 34.55
CA SER A 663 -7.99 -9.37 33.99
C SER A 663 -8.98 -8.54 34.83
N SER A 664 -9.99 -7.97 34.19
CA SER A 664 -11.00 -7.12 34.87
C SER A 664 -11.72 -7.87 36.00
N ALA A 665 -12.01 -9.16 35.80
CA ALA A 665 -12.62 -10.01 36.82
C ALA A 665 -11.73 -10.18 38.06
N ALA A 666 -10.41 -10.32 37.87
CA ALA A 666 -9.46 -10.46 38.98
C ALA A 666 -9.32 -9.16 39.79
N ASP A 667 -9.33 -8.00 39.14
CA ASP A 667 -9.32 -6.69 39.81
C ASP A 667 -10.63 -6.44 40.58
N ALA A 668 -11.78 -6.81 40.01
CA ALA A 668 -13.07 -6.66 40.67
C ALA A 668 -13.20 -7.49 41.95
N LEU A 669 -12.71 -8.74 41.95
CA LEU A 669 -12.80 -9.65 43.10
C LEU A 669 -11.86 -9.26 44.25
N HIS A 670 -10.60 -8.90 43.95
CA HIS A 670 -9.56 -8.70 44.96
C HIS A 670 -8.61 -7.52 44.64
N PRO A 671 -9.12 -6.27 44.58
CA PRO A 671 -8.33 -5.12 44.11
C PRO A 671 -7.13 -4.83 45.02
N ALA A 672 -7.35 -4.77 46.34
CA ALA A 672 -6.29 -4.49 47.31
C ALA A 672 -5.16 -5.53 47.27
N PHE A 673 -5.50 -6.81 47.05
CA PHE A 673 -4.50 -7.86 46.90
C PHE A 673 -3.78 -7.78 45.54
N SER A 674 -4.52 -7.49 44.45
CA SER A 674 -3.93 -7.35 43.11
C SER A 674 -2.92 -6.20 43.04
N ASN A 675 -3.22 -5.07 43.68
CA ASN A 675 -2.37 -3.88 43.72
C ASN A 675 -0.98 -4.16 44.32
N LEU A 676 -0.88 -5.04 45.33
CA LEU A 676 0.41 -5.38 45.97
C LEU A 676 1.45 -5.96 44.99
N PHE A 677 1.01 -6.46 43.84
CA PHE A 677 1.91 -7.04 42.85
C PHE A 677 2.42 -6.03 41.83
N VAL A 678 1.80 -4.85 41.72
CA VAL A 678 2.22 -3.83 40.76
C VAL A 678 3.44 -3.09 41.31
N GLN A 679 4.40 -2.83 40.43
CA GLN A 679 5.60 -2.04 40.70
C GLN A 679 5.70 -0.91 39.69
N THR A 680 6.13 0.26 40.15
CA THR A 680 6.26 1.46 39.34
C THR A 680 7.72 1.92 39.29
N GLU A 681 8.13 2.55 38.20
CA GLU A 681 9.47 3.09 37.98
C GLU A 681 9.35 4.44 37.27
N ILE A 682 9.98 5.50 37.78
CA ILE A 682 9.95 6.85 37.20
C ILE A 682 11.20 7.09 36.36
N LEU A 683 11.01 7.24 35.05
CA LEU A 683 12.03 7.61 34.07
C LEU A 683 12.08 9.14 33.92
N ARG A 684 12.80 9.80 34.83
CA ARG A 684 12.82 11.28 34.92
C ARG A 684 13.38 11.97 33.67
N GLN A 685 14.37 11.38 33.01
CA GLN A 685 14.96 11.97 31.79
C GLN A 685 14.01 11.86 30.59
N GLN A 686 13.35 10.72 30.46
CA GLN A 686 12.41 10.40 29.37
C GLN A 686 10.99 10.91 29.66
N ARG A 687 10.75 11.49 30.84
CA ARG A 687 9.46 12.02 31.28
C ARG A 687 8.32 10.99 31.26
N ALA A 688 8.63 9.78 31.70
CA ALA A 688 7.70 8.66 31.69
C ALA A 688 7.66 7.88 33.02
N ILE A 689 6.60 7.11 33.21
CA ILE A 689 6.45 6.13 34.30
C ILE A 689 6.27 4.75 33.65
N LEU A 690 7.02 3.76 34.11
CA LEU A 690 6.82 2.35 33.75
C LEU A 690 6.10 1.64 34.89
N CYS A 691 5.27 0.66 34.55
CA CYS A 691 4.57 -0.20 35.50
C CYS A 691 4.69 -1.65 35.07
N THR A 692 4.93 -2.56 36.00
CA THR A 692 4.88 -4.00 35.74
C THR A 692 4.28 -4.74 36.93
N ARG A 693 4.08 -6.04 36.80
CA ARG A 693 3.65 -6.91 37.90
C ARG A 693 4.76 -7.86 38.31
N ARG A 694 4.87 -8.12 39.60
CA ARG A 694 5.72 -9.19 40.12
C ARG A 694 5.09 -10.54 39.76
N PRO A 695 5.84 -11.44 39.11
CA PRO A 695 5.33 -12.77 38.79
C PRO A 695 5.06 -13.55 40.08
N ARG A 696 3.97 -14.31 40.09
CA ARG A 696 3.55 -15.20 41.19
C ARG A 696 4.06 -16.62 41.01
N SER A 697 4.51 -16.96 39.80
CA SER A 697 5.12 -18.26 39.47
C SER A 697 6.23 -18.10 38.44
N LEU A 698 7.15 -19.08 38.37
CA LEU A 698 8.33 -19.08 37.50
C LEU A 698 8.02 -19.00 35.99
N GLY A 699 6.77 -19.22 35.56
CA GLY A 699 6.34 -19.16 34.16
C GLY A 699 5.29 -18.08 33.87
N GLU A 700 4.98 -17.19 34.83
CA GLU A 700 4.01 -16.12 34.61
C GLU A 700 4.65 -14.97 33.82
N HIS A 701 4.19 -14.78 32.58
CA HIS A 701 4.57 -13.63 31.76
C HIS A 701 3.87 -12.37 32.28
N THR A 702 4.66 -11.36 32.61
CA THR A 702 4.17 -10.10 33.18
C THR A 702 4.48 -8.95 32.20
N PRO A 703 3.45 -8.36 31.57
CA PRO A 703 3.67 -7.27 30.64
C PRO A 703 4.12 -6.00 31.37
N TRP A 704 4.61 -5.04 30.59
CA TRP A 704 5.03 -3.72 31.05
C TRP A 704 4.12 -2.66 30.45
N MET A 705 3.61 -1.76 31.27
CA MET A 705 2.90 -0.56 30.84
C MET A 705 3.84 0.64 30.88
N LEU A 706 3.66 1.56 29.95
CA LEU A 706 4.29 2.88 29.94
C LEU A 706 3.24 3.99 30.02
N HIS A 707 3.60 5.08 30.66
CA HIS A 707 2.84 6.33 30.67
C HIS A 707 3.80 7.50 30.49
N LEU A 708 3.74 8.16 29.33
CA LEU A 708 4.61 9.26 28.91
C LEU A 708 3.78 10.54 28.78
N MET A 709 4.37 11.68 29.16
CA MET A 709 3.77 13.00 28.92
C MET A 709 4.83 13.96 28.33
N ALA A 710 4.58 14.43 27.11
CA ALA A 710 5.42 15.37 26.39
C ALA A 710 4.67 16.70 26.16
N VAL A 711 5.37 17.82 26.35
CA VAL A 711 4.82 19.18 26.21
C VAL A 711 5.57 19.92 25.10
N HIS A 712 4.83 20.61 24.24
CA HIS A 712 5.36 21.39 23.12
C HIS A 712 4.70 22.77 23.05
N GLY A 713 5.43 23.78 22.58
CA GLY A 713 4.87 25.12 22.34
C GLY A 713 4.57 25.93 23.59
N ALA A 714 5.23 25.63 24.72
CA ALA A 714 5.10 26.38 25.96
C ALA A 714 6.41 26.42 26.73
N GLU A 715 6.61 27.43 27.58
CA GLU A 715 7.69 27.44 28.55
C GLU A 715 7.40 26.41 29.66
N ILE A 716 8.27 25.41 29.78
CA ILE A 716 8.14 24.33 30.77
C ILE A 716 8.88 24.71 32.05
N GLY A 717 8.16 24.70 33.17
CA GLY A 717 8.68 24.83 34.53
C GLY A 717 8.90 23.47 35.19
N ASP A 718 8.49 23.35 36.46
CA ASP A 718 8.70 22.13 37.25
C ASP A 718 7.91 20.93 36.71
N VAL A 719 8.54 19.74 36.81
CA VAL A 719 7.93 18.45 36.50
C VAL A 719 7.97 17.56 37.74
N SER A 720 6.82 17.00 38.12
CA SER A 720 6.70 16.11 39.29
C SER A 720 5.83 14.89 38.97
N TYR A 721 5.95 13.83 39.77
CA TYR A 721 5.36 12.52 39.49
C TYR A 721 4.68 11.97 40.75
N GLU A 722 3.59 11.23 40.58
CA GLU A 722 2.98 10.44 41.64
C GLU A 722 2.62 9.05 41.12
N THR A 723 2.88 8.04 41.96
CA THR A 723 2.51 6.66 41.68
C THR A 723 1.65 6.03 42.77
N ASP A 724 1.43 6.71 43.91
CA ASP A 724 0.55 6.26 44.99
C ASP A 724 -0.79 7.04 44.98
N ARG A 725 -1.89 6.31 44.78
CA ARG A 725 -3.25 6.86 44.74
C ARG A 725 -3.63 7.62 46.00
N MET A 726 -3.24 7.13 47.17
CA MET A 726 -3.59 7.74 48.46
C MET A 726 -2.89 9.09 48.62
N ARG A 727 -1.67 9.24 48.10
CA ARG A 727 -0.94 10.50 48.10
C ARG A 727 -1.49 11.50 47.09
N PHE A 728 -1.99 11.02 45.94
CA PHE A 728 -2.61 11.88 44.94
C PHE A 728 -3.99 12.38 45.36
N ILE A 729 -4.88 11.47 45.74
CA ILE A 729 -6.27 11.79 46.08
C ILE A 729 -6.37 12.37 47.49
N GLY A 730 -5.65 11.81 48.47
CA GLY A 730 -5.73 12.22 49.86
C GLY A 730 -6.90 11.58 50.62
N ARG A 731 -6.82 11.63 51.96
CA ARG A 731 -7.81 10.98 52.82
C ARG A 731 -9.15 11.69 52.79
N GLY A 732 -10.22 10.95 52.48
CA GLY A 732 -11.59 11.46 52.48
C GLY A 732 -11.98 12.24 51.23
N ASN A 733 -11.08 12.31 50.25
CA ASN A 733 -11.30 12.95 48.95
C ASN A 733 -11.60 11.89 47.87
N THR A 734 -11.90 12.36 46.66
CA THR A 734 -12.14 11.53 45.47
C THR A 734 -11.34 12.07 44.29
N VAL A 735 -11.41 11.40 43.13
CA VAL A 735 -10.84 11.91 41.87
C VAL A 735 -11.49 13.24 41.42
N ALA A 736 -12.67 13.61 41.96
CA ALA A 736 -13.30 14.89 41.64
C ALA A 736 -12.66 16.08 42.39
N ASP A 737 -12.13 15.87 43.59
CA ASP A 737 -11.43 16.88 44.39
C ASP A 737 -10.15 16.31 45.05
N PRO A 738 -9.13 15.93 44.27
CA PRO A 738 -7.94 15.29 44.81
C PRO A 738 -7.01 16.30 45.50
N GLU A 739 -6.39 15.88 46.61
CA GLU A 739 -5.47 16.69 47.41
C GLU A 739 -4.30 17.23 46.57
N ALA A 740 -3.86 16.49 45.55
CA ALA A 740 -2.84 16.92 44.60
C ALA A 740 -3.17 18.26 43.91
N MET A 741 -4.44 18.64 43.74
CA MET A 741 -4.85 19.92 43.14
C MET A 741 -4.80 21.11 44.10
N ARG A 742 -4.42 20.90 45.37
CA ARG A 742 -4.26 21.99 46.35
C ARG A 742 -2.91 22.71 46.27
N GLY A 743 -2.02 22.31 45.36
CA GLY A 743 -0.84 23.08 44.94
C GLY A 743 0.52 22.60 45.42
N ALA A 744 0.61 21.49 46.16
CA ALA A 744 1.89 20.86 46.48
C ALA A 744 2.51 20.15 45.25
N ALA A 745 3.84 20.06 45.21
CA ALA A 745 4.51 19.19 44.23
C ALA A 745 4.17 17.72 44.50
N LEU A 746 4.07 16.92 43.44
CA LEU A 746 3.83 15.49 43.59
C LEU A 746 5.05 14.82 44.24
N SER A 747 4.82 13.79 45.07
CA SER A 747 5.82 13.33 46.04
C SER A 747 6.97 12.52 45.43
N GLY A 748 6.80 12.02 44.19
CA GLY A 748 7.81 11.25 43.48
C GLY A 748 8.02 9.82 44.02
N SER A 749 7.02 9.23 44.70
CA SER A 749 7.07 7.82 45.10
C SER A 749 7.19 6.91 43.89
N GLU A 750 7.98 5.84 44.00
CA GLU A 750 8.11 4.77 43.00
C GLU A 750 8.44 3.43 43.68
N GLY A 751 8.30 2.32 42.94
CA GLY A 751 8.49 0.96 43.41
C GLY A 751 7.18 0.27 43.78
N SER A 752 7.19 -0.50 44.87
CA SER A 752 6.03 -1.26 45.35
C SER A 752 5.10 -0.37 46.19
N VAL A 753 4.23 0.39 45.52
CA VAL A 753 3.20 1.24 46.16
C VAL A 753 1.94 0.43 46.51
N LEU A 754 1.12 0.91 47.45
CA LEU A 754 -0.06 0.18 47.92
C LEU A 754 -1.24 0.24 46.94
N ASP A 755 -1.40 1.36 46.26
CA ASP A 755 -2.50 1.62 45.33
C ASP A 755 -1.93 2.36 44.11
N PRO A 756 -1.52 1.62 43.05
CA PRO A 756 -0.70 2.15 41.96
C PRO A 756 -1.50 3.04 41.01
N ILE A 757 -0.94 4.22 40.74
CA ILE A 757 -1.39 5.13 39.69
C ILE A 757 -0.21 5.55 38.82
N VAL A 758 -0.52 6.21 37.72
CA VAL A 758 0.43 7.02 36.96
C VAL A 758 -0.07 8.45 36.89
N ALA A 759 0.71 9.39 37.42
CA ALA A 759 0.41 10.81 37.32
C ALA A 759 1.68 11.62 37.07
N ILE A 760 1.67 12.42 36.01
CA ILE A 760 2.75 13.33 35.64
C ILE A 760 2.20 14.75 35.63
N ARG A 761 2.86 15.66 36.35
CA ARG A 761 2.52 17.07 36.40
C ARG A 761 3.60 17.90 35.73
N TYR A 762 3.18 18.74 34.79
CA TYR A 762 3.98 19.82 34.22
C TYR A 762 3.43 21.17 34.65
N ARG A 763 4.29 22.08 35.08
CA ARG A 763 3.97 23.51 35.11
C ARG A 763 4.33 24.12 33.76
N ILE A 764 3.38 24.79 33.12
CA ILE A 764 3.62 25.51 31.86
C ILE A 764 3.19 26.95 31.98
N THR A 765 3.84 27.85 31.24
CA THR A 765 3.46 29.26 31.18
C THR A 765 3.08 29.63 29.75
N LEU A 766 1.95 30.31 29.60
CA LEU A 766 1.38 30.72 28.31
C LEU A 766 1.14 32.23 28.27
N ASP A 767 1.68 32.89 27.26
CA ASP A 767 1.37 34.27 26.92
C ASP A 767 -0.04 34.42 26.33
N PRO A 768 -0.60 35.64 26.29
CA PRO A 768 -1.92 35.89 25.69
C PRO A 768 -2.01 35.39 24.25
N GLY A 769 -2.95 34.49 23.97
CA GLY A 769 -3.16 33.87 22.66
C GLY A 769 -2.20 32.73 22.32
N GLU A 770 -1.22 32.43 23.17
CA GLU A 770 -0.29 31.31 22.98
C GLU A 770 -0.99 29.96 23.20
N LEU A 771 -0.52 28.96 22.47
CA LEU A 771 -1.07 27.61 22.45
C LEU A 771 0.01 26.59 22.77
N ALA A 772 -0.30 25.68 23.69
CA ALA A 772 0.51 24.52 24.02
C ALA A 772 -0.12 23.23 23.52
N THR A 773 0.70 22.27 23.12
CA THR A 773 0.27 20.90 22.81
C THR A 773 0.92 19.93 23.78
N ILE A 774 0.08 19.13 24.44
CA ILE A 774 0.49 18.10 25.39
C ILE A 774 0.08 16.75 24.83
N ASN A 775 1.04 15.85 24.66
CA ASN A 775 0.79 14.47 24.27
C ASN A 775 0.94 13.57 25.51
N ILE A 776 -0.14 12.91 25.91
CA ILE A 776 -0.14 11.86 26.93
C ILE A 776 -0.24 10.52 26.20
N VAL A 777 0.76 9.66 26.38
CA VAL A 777 0.84 8.34 25.72
C VAL A 777 0.81 7.28 26.81
N SER A 778 -0.21 6.42 26.75
CA SER A 778 -0.30 5.22 27.59
C SER A 778 -0.17 4.00 26.69
N GLY A 779 0.66 3.05 27.07
CA GLY A 779 0.98 1.91 26.22
C GLY A 779 1.34 0.68 27.03
N ILE A 780 1.43 -0.46 26.34
CA ILE A 780 1.82 -1.71 26.97
C ILE A 780 2.62 -2.58 25.98
N GLY A 781 3.58 -3.33 26.51
CA GLY A 781 4.41 -4.24 25.74
C GLY A 781 4.73 -5.51 26.53
N GLU A 782 5.17 -6.53 25.82
CA GLU A 782 5.52 -7.82 26.43
C GLU A 782 6.77 -7.74 27.33
N THR A 783 7.67 -6.81 27.04
CA THR A 783 8.91 -6.62 27.79
C THR A 783 9.16 -5.14 28.12
N ARG A 784 10.05 -4.91 29.09
CA ARG A 784 10.51 -3.58 29.46
C ARG A 784 11.14 -2.84 28.26
N ASP A 785 11.96 -3.54 27.47
CA ASP A 785 12.68 -2.96 26.34
C ASP A 785 11.73 -2.48 25.23
N VAL A 786 10.65 -3.21 24.97
CA VAL A 786 9.60 -2.77 24.03
C VAL A 786 8.98 -1.46 24.52
N CYS A 787 8.66 -1.36 25.81
CA CYS A 787 8.10 -0.13 26.38
C CYS A 787 9.08 1.05 26.33
N LEU A 788 10.37 0.81 26.55
CA LEU A 788 11.39 1.85 26.40
C LEU A 788 11.47 2.35 24.95
N GLY A 789 11.47 1.44 23.97
CA GLY A 789 11.44 1.81 22.55
C GLY A 789 10.21 2.64 22.18
N LEU A 790 9.04 2.31 22.75
CA LEU A 790 7.82 3.11 22.56
C LEU A 790 7.92 4.50 23.22
N VAL A 791 8.50 4.59 24.42
CA VAL A 791 8.74 5.88 25.09
C VAL A 791 9.66 6.76 24.24
N GLU A 792 10.73 6.21 23.68
CA GLU A 792 11.65 6.94 22.80
C GLU A 792 10.97 7.36 21.49
N LYS A 793 10.24 6.44 20.84
CA LYS A 793 9.51 6.67 19.58
C LYS A 793 8.50 7.82 19.72
N TYR A 794 7.69 7.80 20.78
CA TYR A 794 6.59 8.75 20.95
C TYR A 794 6.95 10.02 21.73
N HIS A 795 8.22 10.17 22.12
CA HIS A 795 8.73 11.47 22.58
C HIS A 795 8.86 12.46 21.39
N ASP A 796 9.03 11.95 20.16
CA ASP A 796 9.05 12.77 18.94
C ASP A 796 7.62 13.16 18.52
N ARG A 797 7.39 14.47 18.40
CA ARG A 797 6.12 15.06 17.96
C ARG A 797 5.64 14.51 16.60
N ARG A 798 6.53 14.33 15.63
CA ARG A 798 6.16 13.90 14.26
C ARG A 798 5.61 12.48 14.26
N LEU A 799 6.17 11.61 15.11
CA LEU A 799 5.70 10.23 15.26
C LEU A 799 4.38 10.16 16.02
N ALA A 800 4.17 11.04 17.01
CA ALA A 800 2.87 11.19 17.66
C ALA A 800 1.79 11.72 16.68
N ASP A 801 2.12 12.67 15.79
CA ASP A 801 1.20 13.17 14.76
C ASP A 801 0.71 12.06 13.82
N ARG A 802 1.59 11.09 13.51
CA ARG A 802 1.28 9.97 12.63
C ARG A 802 0.17 9.06 13.18
N VAL A 803 0.01 8.96 14.51
CA VAL A 803 -1.02 8.11 15.15
C VAL A 803 -2.43 8.48 14.68
N PHE A 804 -2.78 9.75 14.70
CA PHE A 804 -4.12 10.21 14.30
C PHE A 804 -4.40 9.96 12.81
N ASN A 805 -3.40 10.19 11.96
CA ASN A 805 -3.52 9.95 10.52
C ASN A 805 -3.72 8.46 10.22
N LEU A 806 -2.92 7.60 10.84
CA LEU A 806 -3.02 6.15 10.64
C LEU A 806 -4.29 5.57 11.25
N ALA A 807 -4.70 6.03 12.44
CA ALA A 807 -5.92 5.56 13.10
C ALA A 807 -7.13 5.73 12.19
N TRP A 808 -7.21 6.85 11.47
CA TRP A 808 -8.26 7.09 10.49
C TRP A 808 -8.20 6.14 9.29
N THR A 809 -7.03 5.96 8.68
CA THR A 809 -6.87 5.01 7.57
C THR A 809 -7.24 3.58 7.99
N HIS A 810 -6.76 3.14 9.15
CA HIS A 810 -7.06 1.82 9.70
C HIS A 810 -8.56 1.63 9.94
N SER A 811 -9.26 2.66 10.44
CA SER A 811 -10.67 2.56 10.74
C SER A 811 -11.53 2.40 9.48
N GLN A 812 -11.17 3.07 8.38
CA GLN A 812 -11.84 2.90 7.09
C GLN A 812 -11.64 1.48 6.51
N VAL A 813 -10.43 0.91 6.67
CA VAL A 813 -10.15 -0.48 6.26
C VAL A 813 -11.02 -1.47 7.02
N VAL A 814 -11.16 -1.29 8.35
CA VAL A 814 -12.01 -2.15 9.18
C VAL A 814 -13.48 -2.09 8.74
N LEU A 815 -14.02 -0.90 8.47
CA LEU A 815 -15.39 -0.76 7.99
C LEU A 815 -15.62 -1.45 6.65
N GLN A 816 -14.67 -1.35 5.71
CA GLN A 816 -14.76 -2.05 4.43
C GLN A 816 -14.75 -3.57 4.59
N GLN A 817 -13.90 -4.12 5.48
CA GLN A 817 -13.88 -5.56 5.77
C GLN A 817 -15.22 -6.05 6.34
N LEU A 818 -15.87 -5.25 7.18
CA LEU A 818 -17.18 -5.54 7.74
C LEU A 818 -18.33 -5.31 6.75
N ASN A 819 -18.04 -4.76 5.55
CA ASN A 819 -19.04 -4.26 4.61
C ASN A 819 -20.03 -3.30 5.30
N ALA A 820 -19.49 -2.41 6.13
CA ALA A 820 -20.22 -1.44 6.94
C ALA A 820 -19.83 -0.01 6.53
N THR A 821 -20.77 0.92 6.65
CA THR A 821 -20.54 2.35 6.44
C THR A 821 -20.16 3.06 7.75
N GLU A 822 -19.69 4.31 7.69
CA GLU A 822 -19.43 5.08 8.91
C GLU A 822 -20.74 5.38 9.68
N ALA A 823 -21.87 5.47 9.00
CA ALA A 823 -23.18 5.57 9.66
C ALA A 823 -23.52 4.28 10.43
N ASP A 824 -23.22 3.11 9.86
CA ASP A 824 -23.37 1.83 10.55
C ASP A 824 -22.46 1.76 11.78
N ALA A 825 -21.20 2.21 11.66
CA ALA A 825 -20.26 2.26 12.78
C ALA A 825 -20.77 3.13 13.95
N GLN A 826 -21.35 4.30 13.64
CA GLN A 826 -21.97 5.15 14.67
C GLN A 826 -23.17 4.47 15.33
N LEU A 827 -24.00 3.76 14.55
CA LEU A 827 -25.11 2.97 15.08
C LEU A 827 -24.61 1.85 16.00
N TYR A 828 -23.58 1.11 15.58
CA TYR A 828 -22.99 0.03 16.37
C TYR A 828 -22.34 0.55 17.65
N GLY A 829 -21.69 1.73 17.59
CA GLY A 829 -21.16 2.43 18.76
C GLY A 829 -22.26 2.86 19.74
N HIS A 830 -23.39 3.38 19.23
CA HIS A 830 -24.54 3.72 20.06
C HIS A 830 -25.17 2.48 20.73
N LEU A 831 -25.31 1.37 20.00
CA LEU A 831 -25.77 0.10 20.56
C LEU A 831 -24.80 -0.43 21.63
N ALA A 832 -23.49 -0.26 21.45
CA ALA A 832 -22.49 -0.65 22.44
C ALA A 832 -22.71 0.06 23.79
N SER A 833 -23.20 1.31 23.81
CA SER A 833 -23.55 2.02 25.05
C SER A 833 -24.54 1.21 25.90
N ALA A 834 -25.57 0.63 25.26
CA ALA A 834 -26.60 -0.17 25.93
C ALA A 834 -26.14 -1.58 26.32
N VAL A 835 -25.06 -2.08 25.70
CA VAL A 835 -24.42 -3.36 26.05
C VAL A 835 -23.47 -3.20 27.23
N ILE A 836 -22.74 -2.08 27.28
CA ILE A 836 -21.72 -1.80 28.30
C ILE A 836 -22.36 -1.28 29.60
N TYR A 837 -23.34 -0.38 29.50
CA TYR A 837 -24.01 0.21 30.65
C TYR A 837 -25.41 -0.37 30.84
N ALA A 838 -25.76 -0.72 32.08
CA ALA A 838 -27.08 -1.23 32.40
C ALA A 838 -28.15 -0.16 32.14
N ASN A 839 -29.04 -0.43 31.17
CA ASN A 839 -30.12 0.48 30.81
C ASN A 839 -31.43 0.11 31.51
N SER A 840 -31.88 0.94 32.44
CA SER A 840 -33.15 0.72 33.16
C SER A 840 -34.38 0.74 32.25
N ALA A 841 -34.35 1.46 31.12
CA ALA A 841 -35.45 1.52 30.15
C ALA A 841 -35.58 0.21 29.33
N LEU A 842 -34.52 -0.60 29.27
CA LEU A 842 -34.52 -1.92 28.61
C LEU A 842 -34.77 -3.07 29.59
N ARG A 843 -35.01 -2.76 30.88
CA ARG A 843 -35.26 -3.78 31.90
C ARG A 843 -36.61 -4.47 31.65
N ALA A 844 -36.62 -5.79 31.72
CA ALA A 844 -37.85 -6.58 31.61
C ALA A 844 -38.89 -6.19 32.67
N ASP A 845 -40.18 -6.32 32.32
CA ASP A 845 -41.30 -6.06 33.21
C ASP A 845 -41.21 -6.84 34.52
N VAL A 846 -41.69 -6.23 35.61
CA VAL A 846 -41.70 -6.86 36.95
C VAL A 846 -42.40 -8.22 36.95
N SER A 847 -43.42 -8.41 36.10
CA SER A 847 -44.11 -9.70 35.96
C SER A 847 -43.23 -10.79 35.34
N VAL A 848 -42.29 -10.45 34.46
CA VAL A 848 -41.32 -11.39 33.88
C VAL A 848 -40.25 -11.73 34.91
N LEU A 849 -39.70 -10.71 35.57
CA LEU A 849 -38.68 -10.87 36.62
C LEU A 849 -39.17 -11.76 37.77
N ARG A 850 -40.44 -11.63 38.19
CA ARG A 850 -41.04 -12.48 39.23
C ARG A 850 -41.22 -13.94 38.82
N LYS A 851 -41.32 -14.22 37.52
CA LYS A 851 -41.46 -15.58 36.99
C LYS A 851 -40.11 -16.29 36.85
N ASN A 852 -39.01 -15.54 36.74
CA ASN A 852 -37.69 -16.13 36.65
C ASN A 852 -37.33 -16.86 37.96
N ARG A 853 -37.08 -18.17 37.86
CA ARG A 853 -36.59 -19.02 38.95
C ARG A 853 -35.25 -19.69 38.65
N ARG A 854 -34.65 -19.36 37.51
CA ARG A 854 -33.37 -19.90 37.05
C ARG A 854 -32.25 -18.88 37.32
N GLY A 855 -31.03 -19.39 37.48
CA GLY A 855 -29.82 -18.57 37.56
C GLY A 855 -28.95 -18.76 36.32
N GLN A 856 -27.77 -18.14 36.30
CA GLN A 856 -26.81 -18.22 35.19
C GLN A 856 -26.58 -19.65 34.67
N SER A 857 -26.53 -20.65 35.56
CA SER A 857 -26.33 -22.05 35.19
C SER A 857 -27.43 -22.65 34.31
N GLY A 858 -28.60 -22.01 34.21
CA GLY A 858 -29.66 -22.39 33.27
C GLY A 858 -29.28 -22.17 31.79
N LEU A 859 -28.30 -21.31 31.51
CA LEU A 859 -27.82 -21.02 30.16
C LEU A 859 -26.85 -22.10 29.63
N TRP A 860 -26.20 -22.85 30.53
CA TRP A 860 -25.15 -23.82 30.18
C TRP A 860 -25.67 -24.96 29.29
N GLY A 861 -26.96 -25.31 29.42
CA GLY A 861 -27.62 -26.29 28.56
C GLY A 861 -27.68 -25.88 27.09
N TYR A 862 -27.47 -24.60 26.79
CA TYR A 862 -27.43 -24.02 25.44
C TYR A 862 -26.02 -23.64 24.99
N ALA A 863 -24.99 -24.08 25.72
CA ALA A 863 -23.57 -23.75 25.52
C ALA A 863 -23.21 -22.27 25.72
N ILE A 864 -24.04 -21.52 26.45
CA ILE A 864 -23.82 -20.09 26.77
C ILE A 864 -23.41 -19.99 28.24
N SER A 865 -22.27 -19.33 28.53
CA SER A 865 -21.75 -19.27 29.91
C SER A 865 -22.50 -18.26 30.78
N GLY A 866 -22.92 -17.13 30.18
CA GLY A 866 -23.53 -15.99 30.87
C GLY A 866 -22.52 -15.08 31.58
N ASP A 867 -21.22 -15.24 31.33
CA ASP A 867 -20.17 -14.38 31.89
C ASP A 867 -19.95 -13.10 31.05
N LEU A 868 -20.37 -13.13 29.78
CA LEU A 868 -20.36 -12.00 28.86
C LEU A 868 -21.76 -11.40 28.71
N PRO A 869 -21.89 -10.12 28.30
CA PRO A 869 -23.17 -9.55 27.92
C PRO A 869 -23.84 -10.39 26.82
N ILE A 870 -25.14 -10.64 26.96
CA ILE A 870 -25.93 -11.38 25.98
C ILE A 870 -26.78 -10.38 25.19
N VAL A 871 -26.66 -10.43 23.86
CA VAL A 871 -27.57 -9.70 22.95
C VAL A 871 -28.48 -10.71 22.29
N LEU A 872 -29.79 -10.55 22.51
CA LEU A 872 -30.80 -11.47 21.99
C LEU A 872 -31.52 -10.84 20.78
N LEU A 873 -31.46 -11.51 19.63
CA LEU A 873 -32.29 -11.22 18.46
C LEU A 873 -33.38 -12.30 18.31
N ARG A 874 -34.64 -11.87 18.20
CA ARG A 874 -35.78 -12.76 17.90
C ARG A 874 -36.26 -12.51 16.48
N ILE A 875 -36.32 -13.55 15.66
CA ILE A 875 -36.79 -13.48 14.27
C ILE A 875 -37.73 -14.64 13.96
N GLY A 876 -38.91 -14.31 13.42
CA GLY A 876 -39.90 -15.29 12.96
C GLY A 876 -40.41 -15.05 11.54
N ASP A 877 -40.00 -13.95 10.90
CA ASP A 877 -40.41 -13.56 9.55
C ASP A 877 -39.17 -13.34 8.66
N PRO A 878 -38.97 -14.13 7.58
CA PRO A 878 -37.87 -13.97 6.64
C PRO A 878 -37.78 -12.59 5.97
N ALA A 879 -38.86 -11.82 5.93
CA ALA A 879 -38.84 -10.46 5.37
C ALA A 879 -37.90 -9.51 6.12
N HIS A 880 -37.54 -9.82 7.37
CA HIS A 880 -36.68 -9.01 8.22
C HIS A 880 -35.25 -9.56 8.33
N ILE A 881 -34.81 -10.41 7.39
CA ILE A 881 -33.49 -11.03 7.39
C ILE A 881 -32.32 -10.01 7.38
N ASP A 882 -32.56 -8.80 6.88
CA ASP A 882 -31.57 -7.71 6.92
C ASP A 882 -31.18 -7.31 8.36
N LEU A 883 -32.07 -7.48 9.34
CA LEU A 883 -31.74 -7.23 10.75
C LEU A 883 -30.72 -8.24 11.28
N VAL A 884 -30.78 -9.50 10.82
CA VAL A 884 -29.78 -10.52 11.13
C VAL A 884 -28.43 -10.10 10.56
N ARG A 885 -28.40 -9.64 9.31
CA ARG A 885 -27.18 -9.12 8.67
C ARG A 885 -26.57 -7.96 9.47
N GLN A 886 -27.38 -6.97 9.84
CA GLN A 886 -26.92 -5.81 10.61
C GLN A 886 -26.39 -6.17 11.99
N ILE A 887 -27.06 -7.07 12.74
CA ILE A 887 -26.60 -7.42 14.09
C ILE A 887 -25.35 -8.31 14.05
N VAL A 888 -25.19 -9.16 13.02
CA VAL A 888 -23.97 -9.94 12.80
C VAL A 888 -22.79 -9.01 12.50
N GLN A 889 -23.01 -7.97 11.67
CA GLN A 889 -22.00 -6.94 11.41
C GLN A 889 -21.67 -6.13 12.67
N ALA A 890 -22.67 -5.76 13.48
CA ALA A 890 -22.47 -5.05 14.75
C ALA A 890 -21.68 -5.90 15.75
N HIS A 891 -21.99 -7.20 15.85
CA HIS A 891 -21.26 -8.14 16.70
C HIS A 891 -19.78 -8.26 16.30
N ALA A 892 -19.51 -8.42 15.00
CA ALA A 892 -18.15 -8.43 14.46
C ALA A 892 -17.41 -7.11 14.73
N TYR A 893 -18.10 -5.98 14.58
CA TYR A 893 -17.57 -4.65 14.92
C TYR A 893 -17.19 -4.56 16.40
N TRP A 894 -18.09 -4.91 17.32
CA TRP A 894 -17.81 -4.90 18.76
C TRP A 894 -16.61 -5.76 19.11
N ARG A 895 -16.53 -6.97 18.55
CA ARG A 895 -15.43 -7.89 18.79
C ARG A 895 -14.08 -7.30 18.35
N LEU A 896 -14.00 -6.72 17.15
CA LEU A 896 -12.79 -6.03 16.66
C LEU A 896 -12.41 -4.81 17.53
N LYS A 897 -13.42 -4.16 18.10
CA LYS A 897 -13.26 -3.05 19.04
C LYS A 897 -13.01 -3.48 20.49
N GLY A 898 -12.91 -4.79 20.76
CA GLY A 898 -12.61 -5.32 22.08
C GLY A 898 -13.82 -5.39 23.03
N LEU A 899 -15.04 -5.41 22.50
CA LEU A 899 -16.26 -5.69 23.26
C LEU A 899 -16.73 -7.10 22.90
N ALA A 900 -16.53 -8.06 23.81
CA ALA A 900 -17.01 -9.43 23.65
C ALA A 900 -18.47 -9.55 24.10
N VAL A 901 -19.31 -10.15 23.25
CA VAL A 901 -20.75 -10.29 23.46
C VAL A 901 -21.17 -11.69 23.00
N ASP A 902 -22.10 -12.34 23.71
CA ASP A 902 -22.76 -13.54 23.21
C ASP A 902 -24.00 -13.12 22.41
N LEU A 903 -23.97 -13.26 21.08
CA LEU A 903 -25.11 -12.96 20.21
C LEU A 903 -26.00 -14.20 20.07
N VAL A 904 -27.21 -14.14 20.62
CA VAL A 904 -28.18 -15.24 20.57
C VAL A 904 -29.27 -14.89 19.56
N ILE A 905 -29.47 -15.75 18.56
CA ILE A 905 -30.51 -15.58 17.54
C ILE A 905 -31.56 -16.67 17.74
N TRP A 906 -32.75 -16.25 18.18
CA TRP A 906 -33.94 -17.11 18.26
C TRP A 906 -34.65 -17.16 16.92
N ASN A 907 -34.69 -18.35 16.35
CA ASN A 907 -35.50 -18.63 15.17
C ASN A 907 -36.89 -19.11 15.62
N GLU A 908 -37.90 -18.26 15.45
CA GLU A 908 -39.30 -18.52 15.79
C GLU A 908 -40.12 -19.10 14.62
N ASP A 909 -39.49 -19.38 13.47
CA ASP A 909 -40.18 -19.99 12.32
C ASP A 909 -40.73 -21.38 12.67
N TYR A 910 -41.96 -21.65 12.25
CA TYR A 910 -42.66 -22.89 12.58
C TYR A 910 -42.08 -24.05 11.75
N VAL A 911 -41.79 -25.17 12.42
CA VAL A 911 -41.22 -26.39 11.83
C VAL A 911 -42.11 -26.94 10.70
N GLY A 912 -41.86 -26.49 9.48
CA GLY A 912 -42.35 -27.02 8.21
C GLY A 912 -41.19 -27.50 7.34
N TYR A 913 -41.49 -28.27 6.29
CA TYR A 913 -40.54 -29.03 5.45
C TYR A 913 -39.49 -28.19 4.66
N ARG A 914 -39.35 -26.90 4.93
CA ARG A 914 -38.33 -26.01 4.36
C ARG A 914 -37.75 -25.11 5.46
N GLN A 915 -36.59 -25.47 6.00
CA GLN A 915 -35.82 -24.67 6.97
C GLN A 915 -35.12 -23.46 6.29
N LEU A 916 -35.82 -22.75 5.40
CA LEU A 916 -35.27 -21.67 4.58
C LEU A 916 -34.69 -20.53 5.41
N LEU A 917 -35.40 -20.10 6.48
CA LEU A 917 -34.92 -19.02 7.34
C LEU A 917 -33.65 -19.42 8.10
N ASN A 918 -33.60 -20.66 8.59
CA ASN A 918 -32.43 -21.18 9.30
C ASN A 918 -31.21 -21.25 8.37
N GLU A 919 -31.39 -21.75 7.14
CA GLU A 919 -30.34 -21.81 6.12
C GLU A 919 -29.84 -20.39 5.74
N GLN A 920 -30.74 -19.41 5.62
CA GLN A 920 -30.37 -18.02 5.36
C GLN A 920 -29.56 -17.39 6.51
N ILE A 921 -29.98 -17.61 7.76
CA ILE A 921 -29.25 -17.13 8.94
C ILE A 921 -27.85 -17.75 8.98
N MET A 922 -27.75 -19.07 8.82
CA MET A 922 -26.47 -19.78 8.80
C MET A 922 -25.58 -19.34 7.62
N GLY A 923 -26.17 -19.07 6.46
CA GLY A 923 -25.47 -18.54 5.29
C GLY A 923 -24.88 -17.15 5.52
N LEU A 924 -25.61 -16.25 6.19
CA LEU A 924 -25.10 -14.92 6.57
C LEU A 924 -23.95 -15.01 7.59
N ILE A 925 -24.03 -15.94 8.55
CA ILE A 925 -22.95 -16.17 9.53
C ILE A 925 -21.71 -16.75 8.83
N ALA A 926 -21.90 -17.72 7.93
CA ALA A 926 -20.80 -18.35 7.20
C ALA A 926 -20.10 -17.41 6.20
N ALA A 927 -20.83 -16.44 5.63
CA ALA A 927 -20.29 -15.42 4.75
C ALA A 927 -19.58 -14.28 5.49
N GLY A 928 -19.80 -14.14 6.80
CA GLY A 928 -19.14 -13.12 7.63
C GLY A 928 -17.74 -13.53 8.09
N LEU A 929 -16.97 -12.54 8.57
CA LEU A 929 -15.63 -12.72 9.17
C LEU A 929 -15.60 -13.68 10.38
N GLU A 930 -16.77 -14.06 10.90
CA GLU A 930 -16.95 -14.82 12.16
C GLU A 930 -17.33 -16.29 11.97
N ALA A 931 -17.15 -16.87 10.78
CA ALA A 931 -17.48 -18.27 10.50
C ALA A 931 -16.86 -19.29 11.49
N ASN A 932 -15.77 -18.91 12.19
CA ASN A 932 -15.05 -19.75 13.16
C ASN A 932 -15.48 -19.55 14.64
N VAL A 933 -16.46 -18.69 14.93
CA VAL A 933 -16.86 -18.30 16.30
C VAL A 933 -18.28 -18.78 16.67
N ALA A 934 -18.92 -19.60 15.83
CA ALA A 934 -20.20 -20.21 16.16
C ALA A 934 -20.09 -21.11 17.41
N ASP A 935 -21.07 -21.01 18.31
CA ASP A 935 -21.19 -21.81 19.54
C ASP A 935 -19.95 -21.79 20.47
N ARG A 936 -19.28 -20.63 20.55
CA ARG A 936 -18.16 -20.37 21.47
C ARG A 936 -18.42 -19.11 22.29
N PRO A 937 -17.83 -18.98 23.50
CA PRO A 937 -17.95 -17.74 24.27
C PRO A 937 -17.50 -16.50 23.48
N GLY A 938 -18.32 -15.45 23.52
CA GLY A 938 -18.19 -14.23 22.72
C GLY A 938 -18.56 -14.41 21.25
N GLY A 939 -19.42 -15.38 20.95
CA GLY A 939 -19.75 -15.85 19.61
C GLY A 939 -21.25 -15.82 19.31
N ILE A 940 -21.62 -16.42 18.17
CA ILE A 940 -23.01 -16.44 17.69
C ILE A 940 -23.66 -17.79 18.00
N PHE A 941 -24.83 -17.76 18.63
CA PHE A 941 -25.63 -18.92 19.03
C PHE A 941 -27.01 -18.86 18.35
N VAL A 942 -27.22 -19.68 17.32
CA VAL A 942 -28.52 -19.81 16.67
C VAL A 942 -29.31 -20.93 17.34
N ARG A 943 -30.50 -20.63 17.88
CA ARG A 943 -31.35 -21.60 18.58
C ARG A 943 -32.78 -21.56 18.07
N PRO A 944 -33.36 -22.71 17.67
CA PRO A 944 -34.79 -22.82 17.41
C PRO A 944 -35.57 -22.52 18.68
N ALA A 945 -36.56 -21.63 18.60
CA ALA A 945 -37.29 -21.19 19.78
C ALA A 945 -38.01 -22.37 20.46
N ASP A 946 -38.56 -23.31 19.69
CA ASP A 946 -39.28 -24.51 20.14
C ASP A 946 -38.43 -25.47 20.98
N GLN A 947 -37.10 -25.40 20.88
CA GLN A 947 -36.16 -26.19 21.67
C GLN A 947 -35.79 -25.54 23.02
N ILE A 948 -36.22 -24.29 23.26
CA ILE A 948 -35.97 -23.57 24.50
C ILE A 948 -37.21 -23.65 25.38
N SER A 949 -37.05 -24.17 26.60
CA SER A 949 -38.15 -24.29 27.56
C SER A 949 -38.69 -22.90 27.96
N ASN A 950 -39.98 -22.80 28.30
CA ASN A 950 -40.57 -21.51 28.71
C ASN A 950 -39.89 -20.91 29.95
N GLU A 951 -39.34 -21.73 30.85
CA GLU A 951 -38.58 -21.23 32.00
C GLU A 951 -37.25 -20.61 31.57
N ASP A 952 -36.56 -21.21 30.59
CA ASP A 952 -35.28 -20.69 30.09
C ASP A 952 -35.48 -19.48 29.17
N ARG A 953 -36.59 -19.41 28.42
CA ARG A 953 -36.98 -18.20 27.68
C ARG A 953 -37.24 -16.98 28.57
N ILE A 954 -37.55 -17.19 29.86
CA ILE A 954 -37.71 -16.13 30.86
C ILE A 954 -36.35 -15.73 31.48
N LEU A 955 -35.34 -16.61 31.37
CA LEU A 955 -33.99 -16.38 31.86
C LEU A 955 -33.17 -15.52 30.89
N PHE A 956 -33.27 -15.80 29.59
CA PHE A 956 -32.82 -14.91 28.51
C PHE A 956 -33.63 -13.61 28.51
#